data_AF-A0A6A3MFG7-F1
#
_entry.id   AF-A0A6A3MFG7-F1
#
_cell.length_a   1.000
_cell.length_b   1.000
_cell.length_c   1.000
_cell.angle_alpha   90.00
_cell.angle_beta   90.00
_cell.angle_gamma   90.00
#
_symmetry.space_group_name_H-M   'P 1'
#
loop_
_entity.id
_entity.type
_entity.pdbx_description
1 polymer ?
#
loop_
_entity_poly.entity_id
_entity_poly.type
_entity_poly.pdbx_seq_one_letter_code
_entity_poly.pdbx_strand_id
1 'polypeptide(L)'
;MPRFKSTEVVQLSSCAFTVWWVILLGVHVVVAFYNVVYGYYYWNLTNAYLNVLLVSFEIGLPPENDRAIAIIHIIMAVLHGVCILLMLGGSIWQRSLAFTPWASCNAEVKTEEVKPDRTSSTIARSFSKMYDTLSDRDGLLGVNGKHFHAIQTCREIVETALQTRQAYRMSVLLPRTLLNRFYIILIAVNCWAPAVVNTWFFQRDEARKRYAVIVLDCALGLMACVGVVVIVVLGYTGDFDLKLGGFDYLTWYNDEWMARAYNEFQVVIVVSWMDLASRTFFSLGLIATTTNMKELLVRLPQKQNRVVHLGISGLAAEVDEKWSEFDSFTVVQMLIRHCPALEVPARFSDFHSLRGIKVYNSTIVDWGESAALTSTNHPTLLSLFLIRVNMTDGVLSAGFLSADFPPTVYDVEFCVTNLRELPDDLDTKWAQNLLLQFEYSQLTVVDPVLIRLGPGYLALTGNPITELPPDIFEIDNTYLIGISDMDIHELPRNVTKLSATLAWVFMRETNVSFFWDWADELVERMNPSSPWIAGYSPYCEDLAKIENGTATAFSVTLSPEYSQTLMDPSAKNIEVIGTAVNCKATTRLPSGGGGDEARRRFAVIVLDCALNLMACVGVEAIVVLSYSDKFDLKLQPHNYLVWYDNEAVAIAVNEFQTLVVVSWVDLVSRTIFSLGLLATTITMKELLQRLPRNTARVSQPVLFAEDTPRKGAWGVKLGISGLADEVDEKWSEFDSSTVVQVLIRHCPALEISARFSEFHSLRGIKVYNSTIADWDGVLPAGLLSTDFPPNVHDIDFCVTNLRELHDDLDTKCPTGTYTRIQLEYGQLTVVHPVLLRLRPGYLALTGNPITELSPGLFEIDSIMLLGISYMDIHELPQNVTKLSAALKCAIPKFRSFGTGPTNS
;
A
#
# COMPACT_ATOMS: atom_id res chain seq x y z
N MET A 1 16.68 -19.67 -19.66
CA MET A 1 15.41 -18.93 -19.48
C MET A 1 15.17 -18.66 -18.01
N PRO A 2 15.11 -17.39 -17.55
CA PRO A 2 14.55 -17.12 -16.24
C PRO A 2 13.05 -17.47 -16.27
N ARG A 3 12.65 -18.50 -15.52
CA ARG A 3 11.23 -18.80 -15.27
C ARG A 3 10.66 -17.63 -14.49
N PHE A 4 9.98 -16.70 -15.17
CA PHE A 4 9.10 -15.76 -14.49
C PHE A 4 8.09 -16.59 -13.68
N LYS A 5 8.07 -16.41 -12.36
CA LYS A 5 7.06 -17.03 -11.49
C LYS A 5 5.68 -16.63 -12.04
N SER A 6 4.73 -17.57 -12.10
CA SER A 6 3.40 -17.31 -12.68
C SER A 6 2.58 -16.26 -11.92
N THR A 7 3.13 -15.68 -10.87
CA THR A 7 2.56 -14.62 -10.04
C THR A 7 2.86 -13.21 -10.55
N GLU A 8 3.75 -13.05 -11.54
CA GLU A 8 4.23 -11.72 -11.99
C GLU A 8 3.69 -11.28 -13.36
N VAL A 9 3.18 -12.18 -14.19
CA VAL A 9 2.70 -11.88 -15.56
C VAL A 9 1.44 -12.67 -15.92
N VAL A 10 0.59 -12.09 -16.76
CA VAL A 10 -0.63 -12.72 -17.28
C VAL A 10 -0.29 -13.46 -18.56
N GLN A 11 -0.30 -14.79 -18.47
CA GLN A 11 -0.05 -15.68 -19.59
C GLN A 11 -1.33 -15.90 -20.41
N LEU A 12 -1.30 -15.55 -21.70
CA LEU A 12 -2.45 -15.67 -22.61
C LEU A 12 -2.24 -16.70 -23.72
N SER A 13 -3.32 -17.38 -24.12
CA SER A 13 -3.33 -18.18 -25.35
C SER A 13 -3.08 -17.30 -26.59
N SER A 14 -2.63 -17.88 -27.70
CA SER A 14 -2.36 -17.12 -28.92
C SER A 14 -3.58 -16.35 -29.43
N CYS A 15 -4.78 -16.96 -29.36
CA CYS A 15 -6.04 -16.29 -29.69
C CYS A 15 -6.34 -15.14 -28.74
N ALA A 16 -6.24 -15.35 -27.43
CA ALA A 16 -6.50 -14.31 -26.43
C ALA A 16 -5.49 -13.15 -26.55
N PHE A 17 -4.21 -13.45 -26.79
CA PHE A 17 -3.19 -12.44 -27.04
C PHE A 17 -3.48 -11.64 -28.30
N THR A 18 -3.95 -12.29 -29.38
CA THR A 18 -4.35 -11.60 -30.62
C THR A 18 -5.52 -10.64 -30.38
N VAL A 19 -6.54 -11.08 -29.64
CA VAL A 19 -7.68 -10.23 -29.26
C VAL A 19 -7.20 -9.01 -28.48
N TRP A 20 -6.36 -9.21 -27.46
CA TRP A 20 -5.82 -8.10 -26.67
C TRP A 20 -4.92 -7.17 -27.47
N TRP A 21 -4.14 -7.70 -28.42
CA TRP A 21 -3.35 -6.88 -29.33
C TRP A 21 -4.24 -5.98 -30.19
N VAL A 22 -5.34 -6.51 -30.74
CA VAL A 22 -6.31 -5.73 -31.51
C VAL A 22 -7.01 -4.68 -30.65
N ILE A 23 -7.42 -5.04 -29.43
CA ILE A 23 -8.06 -4.10 -28.49
C ILE A 23 -7.12 -2.93 -28.17
N LEU A 24 -5.87 -3.22 -27.79
CA LEU A 24 -4.89 -2.20 -27.43
C LEU A 24 -4.53 -1.31 -28.61
N LEU A 25 -4.41 -1.88 -29.82
CA LEU A 25 -4.23 -1.10 -31.04
C LEU A 25 -5.45 -0.18 -31.28
N GLY A 26 -6.66 -0.73 -31.14
CA GLY A 26 -7.92 -0.01 -31.31
C GLY A 26 -8.03 1.19 -30.37
N VAL A 27 -7.66 1.06 -29.09
CA VAL A 27 -7.62 2.17 -28.14
C VAL A 27 -6.73 3.30 -28.65
N HIS A 28 -5.49 3.01 -29.07
CA HIS A 28 -4.61 4.05 -29.60
C HIS A 28 -5.13 4.67 -30.90
N VAL A 29 -5.71 3.88 -31.80
CA VAL A 29 -6.28 4.37 -33.07
C VAL A 29 -7.44 5.32 -32.83
N VAL A 30 -8.39 4.95 -31.95
CA VAL A 30 -9.56 5.77 -31.61
C VAL A 30 -9.12 7.10 -31.00
N VAL A 31 -8.20 7.06 -30.02
CA VAL A 31 -7.73 8.27 -29.33
C VAL A 31 -6.87 9.13 -30.25
N ALA A 32 -6.01 8.54 -31.09
CA ALA A 32 -5.23 9.28 -32.08
C ALA A 32 -6.16 9.99 -33.08
N PHE A 33 -7.15 9.27 -33.62
CA PHE A 33 -8.11 9.83 -34.56
C PHE A 33 -8.91 10.97 -33.93
N TYR A 34 -9.43 10.78 -32.72
CA TYR A 34 -10.13 11.82 -31.96
C TYR A 34 -9.28 13.10 -31.83
N ASN A 35 -8.02 12.94 -31.43
CA ASN A 35 -7.09 14.06 -31.27
C ASN A 35 -6.71 14.73 -32.60
N VAL A 36 -6.57 13.97 -33.69
CA VAL A 36 -6.35 14.53 -35.04
C VAL A 36 -7.56 15.36 -35.47
N VAL A 37 -8.77 14.86 -35.27
CA VAL A 37 -10.01 15.58 -35.61
C VAL A 37 -10.11 16.87 -34.79
N TYR A 38 -9.88 16.82 -33.48
CA TYR A 38 -9.86 18.01 -32.62
C TYR A 38 -8.78 19.02 -33.04
N GLY A 39 -7.56 18.53 -33.28
CA GLY A 39 -6.45 19.36 -33.74
C GLY A 39 -6.77 20.05 -35.07
N TYR A 40 -7.28 19.30 -36.05
CA TYR A 40 -7.71 19.85 -37.34
C TYR A 40 -8.85 20.86 -37.18
N TYR A 41 -9.84 20.54 -36.34
CA TYR A 41 -10.99 21.41 -36.11
C TYR A 41 -10.55 22.75 -35.52
N TYR A 42 -9.82 22.75 -34.39
CA TYR A 42 -9.30 23.99 -33.79
C TYR A 42 -8.31 24.74 -34.67
N TRP A 43 -7.56 24.03 -35.53
CA TRP A 43 -6.65 24.67 -36.49
C TRP A 43 -7.38 25.51 -37.54
N ASN A 44 -8.61 25.12 -37.88
CA ASN A 44 -9.43 25.76 -38.91
C ASN A 44 -10.62 26.54 -38.32
N LEU A 45 -10.91 26.39 -37.02
CA LEU A 45 -12.06 26.97 -36.34
C LEU A 45 -12.12 28.48 -36.50
N THR A 46 -10.98 29.17 -36.37
CA THR A 46 -10.90 30.63 -36.50
C THR A 46 -11.53 31.18 -37.79
N ASN A 47 -11.53 30.39 -38.87
CA ASN A 47 -12.07 30.76 -40.18
C ASN A 47 -13.47 30.19 -40.48
N ALA A 48 -14.06 29.43 -39.54
CA ALA A 48 -15.33 28.75 -39.72
C ALA A 48 -16.53 29.61 -39.26
N TYR A 49 -17.67 29.46 -39.94
CA TYR A 49 -18.94 30.11 -39.55
C TYR A 49 -19.32 29.78 -38.09
N LEU A 50 -19.08 28.53 -37.67
CA LEU A 50 -19.36 28.09 -36.32
C LEU A 50 -18.59 28.88 -35.24
N ASN A 51 -17.39 29.40 -35.54
CA ASN A 51 -16.63 30.19 -34.57
C ASN A 51 -17.26 31.55 -34.29
N VAL A 52 -17.89 32.18 -35.29
CA VAL A 52 -18.65 33.42 -35.08
C VAL A 52 -19.77 33.19 -34.06
N LEU A 53 -20.45 32.05 -34.16
CA LEU A 53 -21.52 31.68 -33.24
C LEU A 53 -20.98 31.34 -31.84
N LEU A 54 -19.91 30.54 -31.75
CA LEU A 54 -19.28 30.19 -30.45
C LEU A 54 -18.83 31.45 -29.70
N VAL A 55 -18.20 32.42 -30.39
CA VAL A 55 -17.80 33.70 -29.80
C VAL A 55 -19.01 34.53 -29.37
N SER A 56 -20.07 34.59 -30.20
CA SER A 56 -21.29 35.36 -29.88
C SER A 56 -22.03 34.82 -28.66
N PHE A 57 -21.92 33.51 -28.40
CA PHE A 57 -22.55 32.82 -27.27
C PHE A 57 -21.60 32.59 -26.09
N GLU A 58 -20.36 33.11 -26.16
CA GLU A 58 -19.32 32.94 -25.13
C GLU A 58 -19.02 31.46 -24.82
N ILE A 59 -19.11 30.59 -25.82
CA ILE A 59 -18.88 29.14 -25.70
C ILE A 59 -17.43 28.83 -26.08
N GLY A 60 -16.57 28.63 -25.06
CA GLY A 60 -15.18 28.20 -25.24
C GLY A 60 -14.14 29.25 -24.84
N LEU A 61 -12.86 28.89 -24.95
CA LEU A 61 -11.76 29.85 -24.80
C LEU A 61 -11.74 30.86 -25.96
N PRO A 62 -11.17 32.07 -25.75
CA PRO A 62 -11.03 33.07 -26.80
C PRO A 62 -10.25 32.53 -28.03
N PRO A 63 -10.59 32.94 -29.26
CA PRO A 63 -10.00 32.41 -30.51
C PRO A 63 -8.48 32.52 -30.61
N GLU A 64 -7.87 33.46 -29.89
CA GLU A 64 -6.41 33.60 -29.78
C GLU A 64 -5.73 32.32 -29.29
N ASN A 65 -6.45 31.50 -28.52
CA ASN A 65 -5.96 30.25 -27.94
C ASN A 65 -6.18 29.03 -28.83
N ASP A 66 -6.96 29.13 -29.92
CA ASP A 66 -7.34 28.00 -30.79
C ASP A 66 -6.10 27.25 -31.30
N ARG A 67 -5.06 28.00 -31.70
CA ARG A 67 -3.79 27.42 -32.17
C ARG A 67 -3.08 26.62 -31.09
N ALA A 68 -3.05 27.12 -29.86
CA ALA A 68 -2.43 26.43 -28.75
C ALA A 68 -3.19 25.14 -28.41
N ILE A 69 -4.53 25.20 -28.40
CA ILE A 69 -5.39 24.02 -28.20
C ILE A 69 -5.16 22.98 -29.30
N ALA A 70 -5.08 23.42 -30.56
CA ALA A 70 -4.81 22.54 -31.69
C ALA A 70 -3.44 21.85 -31.58
N ILE A 71 -2.38 22.59 -31.23
CA ILE A 71 -1.03 22.05 -31.05
C ILE A 71 -1.01 20.96 -29.97
N ILE A 72 -1.68 21.18 -28.84
CA ILE A 72 -1.74 20.20 -27.76
C ILE A 72 -2.40 18.90 -28.22
N HIS A 73 -3.52 18.97 -28.95
CA HIS A 73 -4.18 17.78 -29.52
C HIS A 73 -3.31 17.10 -30.59
N ILE A 74 -2.60 17.85 -31.43
CA ILE A 74 -1.65 17.29 -32.40
C ILE A 74 -0.51 16.54 -31.68
N ILE A 75 0.02 17.08 -30.59
CA ILE A 75 1.05 16.39 -29.78
C ILE A 75 0.49 15.08 -29.23
N MET A 76 -0.71 15.08 -28.65
CA MET A 76 -1.37 13.85 -28.16
C MET A 76 -1.59 12.83 -29.29
N ALA A 77 -2.06 13.27 -30.46
CA ALA A 77 -2.21 12.43 -31.63
C ALA A 77 -0.88 11.79 -32.07
N VAL A 78 0.21 12.56 -32.08
CA VAL A 78 1.56 12.05 -32.40
C VAL A 78 2.00 10.99 -31.39
N LEU A 79 1.79 11.22 -30.09
CA LEU A 79 2.17 10.25 -29.05
C LEU A 79 1.42 8.91 -29.20
N HIS A 80 0.10 8.94 -29.42
CA HIS A 80 -0.66 7.72 -29.72
C HIS A 80 -0.26 7.11 -31.07
N GLY A 81 0.06 7.94 -32.07
CA GLY A 81 0.59 7.52 -33.38
C GLY A 81 1.91 6.75 -33.26
N VAL A 82 2.82 7.20 -32.39
CA VAL A 82 4.07 6.48 -32.08
C VAL A 82 3.76 5.10 -31.48
N CYS A 83 2.80 5.00 -30.55
CA CYS A 83 2.38 3.71 -29.99
C CYS A 83 1.85 2.75 -31.07
N ILE A 84 1.06 3.25 -32.02
CA ILE A 84 0.57 2.48 -33.18
C ILE A 84 1.74 1.99 -34.03
N LEU A 85 2.68 2.88 -34.36
CA LEU A 85 3.85 2.54 -35.17
C LEU A 85 4.76 1.51 -34.49
N LEU A 86 4.92 1.59 -33.16
CA LEU A 86 5.69 0.59 -32.40
C LEU A 86 5.03 -0.79 -32.43
N MET A 87 3.71 -0.86 -32.29
CA MET A 87 2.97 -2.13 -32.35
C MET A 87 2.98 -2.73 -33.76
N LEU A 88 2.68 -1.94 -34.79
CA LEU A 88 2.67 -2.39 -36.18
C LEU A 88 4.09 -2.73 -36.66
N GLY A 89 5.04 -1.82 -36.45
CA GLY A 89 6.44 -1.98 -36.83
C GLY A 89 7.11 -3.15 -36.12
N GLY A 90 6.87 -3.30 -34.81
CA GLY A 90 7.35 -4.46 -34.05
C GLY A 90 6.76 -5.77 -34.56
N SER A 91 5.47 -5.79 -34.90
CA SER A 91 4.81 -6.98 -35.43
C SER A 91 5.31 -7.38 -36.83
N ILE A 92 5.56 -6.39 -37.69
CA ILE A 92 6.13 -6.60 -39.03
C ILE A 92 7.57 -7.11 -38.90
N TRP A 93 8.38 -6.47 -38.06
CA TRP A 93 9.79 -6.81 -37.85
C TRP A 93 9.94 -8.25 -37.32
N GLN A 94 9.14 -8.62 -36.32
CA GLN A 94 9.20 -9.93 -35.68
C GLN A 94 8.38 -11.00 -36.41
N ARG A 95 7.69 -10.63 -37.51
CA ARG A 95 6.75 -11.49 -38.27
C ARG A 95 5.71 -12.20 -37.39
N SER A 96 5.39 -11.63 -36.23
CA SER A 96 4.43 -12.14 -35.26
C SER A 96 3.90 -10.96 -34.44
N LEU A 97 2.66 -11.00 -33.93
CA LEU A 97 2.13 -9.82 -33.24
C LEU A 97 2.97 -9.52 -31.99
N ALA A 98 3.47 -8.29 -31.91
CA ALA A 98 4.32 -7.79 -30.85
C ALA A 98 3.87 -6.39 -30.44
N PHE A 99 4.12 -6.01 -29.20
CA PHE A 99 3.76 -4.68 -28.69
C PHE A 99 4.82 -3.62 -28.99
N THR A 100 6.10 -4.03 -29.08
CA THR A 100 7.24 -3.15 -29.41
C THR A 100 8.26 -3.92 -30.26
N PRO A 101 9.11 -3.21 -31.04
CA PRO A 101 10.14 -3.86 -31.87
C PRO A 101 11.23 -4.58 -31.08
N TRP A 102 11.50 -4.12 -29.86
CA TRP A 102 12.62 -4.56 -29.02
C TRP A 102 12.22 -5.55 -27.92
N ALA A 103 11.01 -6.09 -27.96
CA ALA A 103 10.62 -7.23 -27.13
C ALA A 103 11.41 -8.48 -27.60
N SER A 104 12.70 -8.50 -27.29
CA SER A 104 13.58 -9.64 -27.52
C SER A 104 13.19 -10.72 -26.51
N CYS A 105 12.70 -11.84 -27.01
CA CYS A 105 13.00 -13.12 -26.39
C CYS A 105 14.53 -13.25 -26.35
N ASN A 106 15.17 -12.76 -25.28
CA ASN A 106 16.49 -13.14 -24.76
C ASN A 106 16.83 -12.27 -23.54
N ALA A 107 16.42 -12.72 -22.37
CA ALA A 107 17.17 -12.46 -21.14
C ALA A 107 18.39 -13.39 -21.14
N GLU A 108 19.31 -13.17 -22.07
CA GLU A 108 20.67 -13.71 -22.04
C GLU A 108 21.60 -12.52 -21.82
N VAL A 109 22.27 -12.56 -20.66
CA VAL A 109 23.63 -12.05 -20.43
C VAL A 109 23.95 -10.72 -21.12
N LYS A 110 23.76 -9.60 -20.42
CA LYS A 110 24.50 -8.37 -20.74
C LYS A 110 25.96 -8.53 -20.31
N THR A 111 26.72 -9.22 -21.14
CA THR A 111 28.18 -9.06 -21.20
C THR A 111 28.54 -9.09 -22.69
N GLU A 112 28.55 -7.91 -23.31
CA GLU A 112 29.54 -7.48 -24.31
C GLU A 112 29.13 -6.13 -24.93
N GLU A 113 30.06 -5.18 -24.92
CA GLU A 113 29.94 -3.89 -25.58
C GLU A 113 29.94 -4.07 -27.10
N VAL A 114 28.81 -3.80 -27.75
CA VAL A 114 28.74 -3.71 -29.21
C VAL A 114 28.93 -2.25 -29.66
N LYS A 115 29.93 -2.01 -30.51
CA LYS A 115 30.23 -0.71 -31.14
C LYS A 115 29.03 -0.16 -31.93
N PRO A 116 28.79 1.16 -31.93
CA PRO A 116 27.58 1.73 -32.52
C PRO A 116 27.66 1.81 -34.05
N ASP A 117 26.62 1.29 -34.70
CA ASP A 117 26.36 1.48 -36.13
C ASP A 117 25.81 2.89 -36.42
N ARG A 118 26.17 3.44 -37.58
CA ARG A 118 26.33 4.88 -37.82
C ARG A 118 25.10 5.58 -38.42
N THR A 119 23.90 5.04 -38.25
CA THR A 119 22.69 5.54 -38.96
C THR A 119 21.42 5.69 -38.11
N SER A 120 21.49 5.69 -36.76
CA SER A 120 20.31 6.01 -35.93
C SER A 120 20.25 7.52 -35.62
N SER A 121 19.15 8.20 -35.97
CA SER A 121 18.96 9.62 -35.66
C SER A 121 19.07 9.91 -34.15
N THR A 122 19.68 11.03 -33.78
CA THR A 122 19.87 11.48 -32.38
C THR A 122 18.55 11.56 -31.61
N ILE A 123 17.46 11.87 -32.32
CA ILE A 123 16.10 11.95 -31.78
C ILE A 123 15.61 10.56 -31.35
N ALA A 124 15.76 9.53 -32.20
CA ALA A 124 15.37 8.16 -31.86
C ALA A 124 16.12 7.64 -30.62
N ARG A 125 17.39 8.04 -30.45
CA ARG A 125 18.21 7.66 -29.30
C ARG A 125 17.78 8.34 -28.00
N SER A 126 17.43 9.63 -28.04
CA SER A 126 16.88 10.34 -26.87
C SER A 126 15.51 9.85 -26.46
N PHE A 127 14.63 9.53 -27.43
CA PHE A 127 13.30 8.98 -27.15
C PHE A 127 13.37 7.54 -26.60
N SER A 128 14.22 6.66 -27.16
CA SER A 128 14.46 5.33 -26.60
C SER A 128 14.96 5.41 -25.16
N LYS A 129 15.92 6.30 -24.88
CA LYS A 129 16.47 6.45 -23.52
C LYS A 129 15.44 6.97 -22.51
N MET A 130 14.56 7.90 -22.92
CA MET A 130 13.49 8.42 -22.08
C MET A 130 12.34 7.41 -21.89
N TYR A 131 12.00 6.67 -22.94
CA TYR A 131 11.03 5.57 -22.92
C TYR A 131 11.51 4.43 -22.01
N ASP A 132 12.77 4.01 -22.14
CA ASP A 132 13.36 2.97 -21.30
C ASP A 132 13.45 3.41 -19.83
N THR A 133 13.77 4.66 -19.53
CA THR A 133 13.85 5.15 -18.13
C THR A 133 12.46 5.24 -17.45
N LEU A 134 11.39 5.48 -18.23
CA LEU A 134 10.02 5.60 -17.72
C LEU A 134 9.22 4.30 -17.77
N SER A 135 9.53 3.41 -18.71
CA SER A 135 8.80 2.16 -19.00
C SER A 135 9.61 0.90 -18.66
N ASP A 136 10.79 1.00 -18.03
CA ASP A 136 11.48 -0.20 -17.57
C ASP A 136 10.61 -0.92 -16.53
N ARG A 137 10.62 -2.25 -16.54
CA ARG A 137 9.80 -3.09 -15.65
C ARG A 137 10.09 -2.82 -14.17
N ASP A 138 11.32 -2.39 -13.87
CA ASP A 138 11.82 -1.98 -12.56
C ASP A 138 11.96 -0.44 -12.42
N GLY A 139 11.51 0.33 -13.41
CA GLY A 139 11.55 1.78 -13.46
C GLY A 139 10.53 2.46 -12.52
N LEU A 140 10.52 3.79 -12.50
CA LEU A 140 9.68 4.58 -11.57
C LEU A 140 8.17 4.32 -11.77
N LEU A 141 7.73 4.05 -13.00
CA LEU A 141 6.34 3.69 -13.34
C LEU A 141 6.17 2.19 -13.66
N GLY A 142 7.23 1.40 -13.52
CA GLY A 142 7.26 -0.02 -13.86
C GLY A 142 6.40 -0.86 -12.94
N VAL A 143 5.76 -1.89 -13.50
CA VAL A 143 4.78 -2.73 -12.79
C VAL A 143 5.38 -3.55 -11.64
N ASN A 144 6.70 -3.71 -11.61
CA ASN A 144 7.45 -4.36 -10.53
C ASN A 144 8.18 -3.40 -9.58
N GLY A 145 8.03 -2.08 -9.76
CA GLY A 145 8.71 -1.08 -8.94
C GLY A 145 8.25 -1.08 -7.47
N LYS A 146 9.19 -0.85 -6.53
CA LYS A 146 8.94 -0.78 -5.08
C LYS A 146 7.82 0.21 -4.67
N HIS A 147 7.57 1.22 -5.50
CA HIS A 147 6.59 2.29 -5.25
C HIS A 147 5.30 2.16 -6.11
N PHE A 148 5.12 1.05 -6.83
CA PHE A 148 4.00 0.84 -7.76
C PHE A 148 2.64 1.15 -7.12
N HIS A 149 2.35 0.57 -5.95
CA HIS A 149 1.07 0.80 -5.25
C HIS A 149 0.88 2.26 -4.81
N ALA A 150 1.95 2.96 -4.38
CA ALA A 150 1.86 4.35 -3.97
C ALA A 150 1.60 5.28 -5.16
N ILE A 151 2.32 5.08 -6.27
CA ILE A 151 2.15 5.86 -7.50
C ILE A 151 0.79 5.61 -8.14
N GLN A 152 0.35 4.34 -8.17
CA GLN A 152 -0.98 3.95 -8.62
C GLN A 152 -2.07 4.61 -7.77
N THR A 153 -1.93 4.59 -6.43
CA THR A 153 -2.89 5.23 -5.53
C THR A 153 -2.94 6.75 -5.75
N CYS A 154 -1.78 7.41 -5.88
CA CYS A 154 -1.72 8.84 -6.17
C CYS A 154 -2.40 9.18 -7.50
N ARG A 155 -2.16 8.37 -8.53
CA ARG A 155 -2.81 8.52 -9.84
C ARG A 155 -4.32 8.35 -9.73
N GLU A 156 -4.80 7.30 -9.06
CA GLU A 156 -6.23 7.03 -8.86
C GLU A 156 -6.92 8.18 -8.11
N ILE A 157 -6.25 8.80 -7.12
CA ILE A 157 -6.77 9.99 -6.42
C ILE A 157 -6.93 11.17 -7.38
N VAL A 158 -5.88 11.48 -8.15
CA VAL A 158 -5.90 12.60 -9.11
C VAL A 158 -6.95 12.34 -10.20
N GLU A 159 -7.01 11.12 -10.71
CA GLU A 159 -7.97 10.70 -11.73
C GLU A 159 -9.41 10.79 -11.21
N THR A 160 -9.68 10.28 -10.01
CA THR A 160 -11.00 10.36 -9.37
C THR A 160 -11.42 11.81 -9.13
N ALA A 161 -10.50 12.68 -8.70
CA ALA A 161 -10.80 14.11 -8.52
C ALA A 161 -11.15 14.80 -9.85
N LEU A 162 -10.40 14.52 -10.92
CA LEU A 162 -10.66 15.05 -12.26
C LEU A 162 -11.97 14.48 -12.85
N GLN A 163 -12.25 13.19 -12.66
CA GLN A 163 -13.50 12.55 -13.07
C GLN A 163 -14.69 13.09 -12.30
N THR A 164 -14.55 13.37 -11.00
CA THR A 164 -15.60 13.99 -10.14
C THR A 164 -15.91 15.41 -10.61
N ARG A 165 -14.89 16.20 -10.93
CA ARG A 165 -15.08 17.53 -11.53
C ARG A 165 -15.78 17.45 -12.88
N GLN A 166 -15.39 16.49 -13.72
CA GLN A 166 -16.07 16.24 -14.98
C GLN A 166 -17.53 15.82 -14.74
N ALA A 167 -17.81 15.01 -13.72
CA ALA A 167 -19.17 14.58 -13.33
C ALA A 167 -20.06 15.75 -12.94
N TYR A 168 -19.54 16.63 -12.09
CA TYR A 168 -20.23 17.86 -11.70
C TYR A 168 -20.54 18.74 -12.91
N ARG A 169 -19.56 18.90 -13.81
CA ARG A 169 -19.78 19.65 -15.05
C ARG A 169 -20.84 18.99 -15.93
N MET A 170 -20.83 17.66 -16.06
CA MET A 170 -21.86 16.91 -16.78
C MET A 170 -23.22 17.04 -16.10
N SER A 171 -23.28 17.08 -14.76
CA SER A 171 -24.55 17.19 -14.04
C SER A 171 -25.21 18.55 -14.20
N VAL A 172 -24.42 19.60 -14.43
CA VAL A 172 -24.90 20.96 -14.70
C VAL A 172 -25.20 21.18 -16.18
N LEU A 173 -24.39 20.63 -17.09
CA LEU A 173 -24.43 20.96 -18.52
C LEU A 173 -25.12 19.91 -19.41
N LEU A 174 -25.28 18.65 -19.00
CA LEU A 174 -25.97 17.64 -19.81
C LEU A 174 -27.45 17.52 -19.42
N PRO A 175 -28.39 18.01 -20.26
CA PRO A 175 -29.82 17.83 -20.01
C PRO A 175 -30.26 16.36 -20.18
N ARG A 176 -29.43 15.53 -20.84
CA ARG A 176 -29.68 14.10 -21.02
C ARG A 176 -29.46 13.34 -19.72
N THR A 177 -30.55 13.11 -19.00
CA THR A 177 -30.57 12.40 -17.70
C THR A 177 -29.95 11.00 -17.77
N LEU A 178 -30.13 10.26 -18.86
CA LEU A 178 -29.52 8.93 -19.05
C LEU A 178 -27.99 8.99 -19.16
N LEU A 179 -27.46 9.95 -19.92
CA LEU A 179 -26.02 10.10 -20.11
C LEU A 179 -25.34 10.61 -18.84
N ASN A 180 -26.00 11.54 -18.14
CA ASN A 180 -25.56 12.05 -16.84
C ASN A 180 -25.53 10.92 -15.78
N ARG A 181 -26.61 10.13 -15.65
CA ARG A 181 -26.65 8.96 -14.75
C ARG A 181 -25.60 7.91 -15.10
N PHE A 182 -25.42 7.63 -16.38
CA PHE A 182 -24.40 6.68 -16.86
C PHE A 182 -22.99 7.12 -16.41
N TYR A 183 -22.67 8.40 -16.51
CA TYR A 183 -21.36 8.93 -16.08
C TYR A 183 -21.17 8.85 -14.56
N ILE A 184 -22.22 9.09 -13.76
CA ILE A 184 -22.17 8.92 -12.30
C ILE A 184 -21.91 7.45 -11.92
N ILE A 185 -22.61 6.52 -12.59
CA ILE A 185 -22.39 5.06 -12.40
C ILE A 185 -20.96 4.68 -12.76
N LEU A 186 -20.40 5.28 -13.82
CA LEU A 186 -19.03 5.06 -14.26
C LEU A 186 -18.00 5.37 -13.15
N ILE A 187 -18.19 6.48 -12.42
CA ILE A 187 -17.34 6.86 -11.29
C ILE A 187 -17.50 5.90 -10.12
N ALA A 188 -18.74 5.52 -9.79
CA ALA A 188 -18.99 4.55 -8.73
C ALA A 188 -18.29 3.20 -9.02
N VAL A 189 -18.36 2.75 -10.28
CA VAL A 189 -17.65 1.55 -10.75
C VAL A 189 -16.14 1.74 -10.64
N ASN A 190 -15.59 2.92 -10.98
CA ASN A 190 -14.16 3.21 -10.78
C ASN A 190 -13.74 3.04 -9.32
N CYS A 191 -14.50 3.62 -8.39
CA CYS A 191 -14.20 3.55 -6.96
C CYS A 191 -14.33 2.13 -6.40
N TRP A 192 -15.28 1.33 -6.89
CA TRP A 192 -15.51 -0.03 -6.38
C TRP A 192 -14.56 -1.05 -6.99
N ALA A 193 -14.00 -0.78 -8.15
CA ALA A 193 -13.26 -1.77 -8.90
C ALA A 193 -12.01 -2.33 -8.21
N PRO A 194 -11.13 -1.52 -7.60
CA PRO A 194 -10.02 -2.06 -6.83
C PRO A 194 -10.51 -2.96 -5.70
N ALA A 195 -11.57 -2.55 -4.98
CA ALA A 195 -12.13 -3.34 -3.87
C ALA A 195 -12.76 -4.65 -4.34
N VAL A 196 -13.60 -4.63 -5.37
CA VAL A 196 -14.30 -5.80 -5.91
C VAL A 196 -13.31 -6.79 -6.54
N VAL A 197 -12.33 -6.31 -7.31
CA VAL A 197 -11.31 -7.18 -7.91
C VAL A 197 -10.44 -7.80 -6.82
N ASN A 198 -10.01 -7.04 -5.82
CA ASN A 198 -9.16 -7.55 -4.75
C ASN A 198 -9.87 -8.55 -3.82
N THR A 199 -11.19 -8.44 -3.67
CA THR A 199 -11.97 -9.28 -2.76
C THR A 199 -12.60 -10.50 -3.44
N TRP A 200 -13.20 -10.34 -4.62
CA TRP A 200 -14.05 -11.37 -5.22
C TRP A 200 -13.41 -12.12 -6.38
N PHE A 201 -12.42 -11.55 -7.06
CA PHE A 201 -11.85 -12.12 -8.27
C PHE A 201 -10.36 -12.46 -8.11
N PHE A 202 -9.92 -13.54 -8.77
CA PHE A 202 -8.50 -13.93 -8.88
C PHE A 202 -7.73 -14.06 -7.55
N GLN A 203 -8.36 -14.46 -6.44
CA GLN A 203 -7.76 -14.47 -5.08
C GLN A 203 -6.36 -15.11 -4.98
N ARG A 204 -6.01 -16.04 -5.88
CA ARG A 204 -4.73 -16.77 -5.92
C ARG A 204 -3.74 -16.31 -7.02
N ASP A 205 -4.09 -15.31 -7.84
CA ASP A 205 -3.30 -14.86 -9.00
C ASP A 205 -3.16 -13.33 -9.02
N GLU A 206 -2.08 -12.83 -8.40
CA GLU A 206 -1.81 -11.39 -8.26
C GLU A 206 -1.62 -10.66 -9.60
N ALA A 207 -1.05 -11.32 -10.61
CA ALA A 207 -0.88 -10.73 -11.93
C ALA A 207 -2.22 -10.45 -12.61
N ARG A 208 -3.18 -11.40 -12.50
CA ARG A 208 -4.54 -11.20 -13.04
C ARG A 208 -5.33 -10.15 -12.28
N LYS A 209 -5.17 -10.04 -10.96
CA LYS A 209 -5.78 -8.95 -10.17
C LYS A 209 -5.31 -7.58 -10.66
N ARG A 210 -3.98 -7.38 -10.73
CA ARG A 210 -3.37 -6.14 -11.23
C ARG A 210 -3.86 -5.82 -12.64
N TYR A 211 -3.86 -6.82 -13.51
CA TYR A 211 -4.31 -6.66 -14.89
C TYR A 211 -5.79 -6.24 -14.98
N ALA A 212 -6.68 -6.86 -14.22
CA ALA A 212 -8.10 -6.54 -14.25
C ALA A 212 -8.40 -5.11 -13.76
N VAL A 213 -7.69 -4.62 -12.73
CA VAL A 213 -7.80 -3.23 -12.26
C VAL A 213 -7.34 -2.25 -13.36
N ILE A 214 -6.19 -2.52 -13.99
CA ILE A 214 -5.64 -1.66 -15.05
C ILE A 214 -6.55 -1.64 -16.29
N VAL A 215 -7.17 -2.78 -16.66
CA VAL A 215 -8.14 -2.85 -17.77
C VAL A 215 -9.32 -1.92 -17.51
N LEU A 216 -9.85 -1.93 -16.28
CA LEU A 216 -10.99 -1.10 -15.96
C LEU A 216 -10.61 0.38 -15.92
N ASP A 217 -9.48 0.73 -15.31
CA ASP A 217 -8.92 2.08 -15.33
C ASP A 217 -8.77 2.60 -16.78
N CYS A 218 -8.24 1.75 -17.68
CA CYS A 218 -8.13 2.08 -19.10
C CYS A 218 -9.51 2.33 -19.77
N ALA A 219 -10.51 1.49 -19.49
CA ALA A 219 -11.86 1.65 -20.05
C ALA A 219 -12.53 2.95 -19.56
N LEU A 220 -12.36 3.27 -18.28
CA LEU A 220 -12.91 4.46 -17.64
C LEU A 220 -12.23 5.73 -18.14
N GLY A 221 -10.90 5.72 -18.24
CA GLY A 221 -10.11 6.79 -18.85
C GLY A 221 -10.48 7.04 -20.31
N LEU A 222 -10.78 6.00 -21.08
CA LEU A 222 -11.23 6.12 -22.48
C LEU A 222 -12.60 6.79 -22.57
N MET A 223 -13.52 6.43 -21.69
CA MET A 223 -14.85 7.05 -21.62
C MET A 223 -14.80 8.52 -21.20
N ALA A 224 -13.96 8.86 -20.22
CA ALA A 224 -13.76 10.23 -19.75
C ALA A 224 -13.00 11.12 -20.76
N CYS A 225 -12.07 10.54 -21.52
CA CYS A 225 -11.28 11.26 -22.52
C CYS A 225 -12.03 11.48 -23.84
N VAL A 226 -12.71 10.44 -24.35
CA VAL A 226 -13.27 10.39 -25.71
C VAL A 226 -14.76 10.06 -25.70
N GLY A 227 -15.16 9.04 -24.94
CA GLY A 227 -16.49 8.43 -25.05
C GLY A 227 -17.66 9.41 -24.89
N VAL A 228 -17.67 10.21 -23.83
CA VAL A 228 -18.79 11.15 -23.57
C VAL A 228 -18.90 12.21 -24.66
N VAL A 229 -17.76 12.81 -25.03
CA VAL A 229 -17.70 13.84 -26.07
C VAL A 229 -18.20 13.31 -27.41
N VAL A 230 -17.76 12.11 -27.79
CA VAL A 230 -18.22 11.46 -29.04
C VAL A 230 -19.71 11.17 -29.01
N ILE A 231 -20.27 10.69 -27.88
CA ILE A 231 -21.72 10.44 -27.74
C ILE A 231 -22.52 11.74 -27.95
N VAL A 232 -22.05 12.86 -27.39
CA VAL A 232 -22.71 14.16 -27.58
C VAL A 232 -22.61 14.60 -29.04
N VAL A 233 -21.42 14.59 -29.63
CA VAL A 233 -21.19 15.02 -31.03
C VAL A 233 -22.02 14.19 -32.02
N LEU A 234 -22.11 12.87 -31.83
CA LEU A 234 -22.92 12.00 -32.67
C LEU A 234 -24.39 12.42 -32.72
N GLY A 235 -24.90 12.97 -31.61
CA GLY A 235 -26.26 13.51 -31.53
C GLY A 235 -26.56 14.72 -32.42
N TYR A 236 -25.52 15.43 -32.89
CA TYR A 236 -25.64 16.62 -33.74
C TYR A 236 -25.19 16.39 -35.19
N THR A 237 -24.65 15.21 -35.51
CA THR A 237 -24.11 14.93 -36.85
C THR A 237 -25.14 15.03 -37.97
N GLY A 238 -26.42 14.76 -37.69
CA GLY A 238 -27.52 14.89 -38.66
C GLY A 238 -27.90 16.33 -38.98
N ASP A 239 -27.63 17.26 -38.06
CA ASP A 239 -27.98 18.69 -38.19
C ASP A 239 -26.81 19.54 -38.70
N PHE A 240 -25.61 18.96 -38.80
CA PHE A 240 -24.38 19.67 -39.17
C PHE A 240 -24.25 19.80 -40.70
N ASP A 241 -24.17 21.03 -41.20
CA ASP A 241 -23.97 21.30 -42.63
C ASP A 241 -22.47 21.43 -42.95
N LEU A 242 -21.95 20.44 -43.68
CA LEU A 242 -20.56 20.40 -44.12
C LEU A 242 -20.17 21.52 -45.09
N LYS A 243 -21.13 22.06 -45.87
CA LYS A 243 -20.88 23.17 -46.81
C LYS A 243 -20.81 24.50 -46.08
N LEU A 244 -21.63 24.66 -45.05
CA LEU A 244 -21.65 25.85 -44.18
C LEU A 244 -20.47 25.84 -43.18
N GLY A 245 -20.00 24.65 -42.81
CA GLY A 245 -19.00 24.48 -41.74
C GLY A 245 -19.59 24.78 -40.36
N GLY A 246 -20.88 24.47 -40.15
CA GLY A 246 -21.62 24.76 -38.93
C GLY A 246 -23.08 24.30 -39.01
N PHE A 247 -23.93 24.84 -38.15
CA PHE A 247 -25.38 24.56 -38.14
C PHE A 247 -26.14 25.70 -38.83
N ASP A 248 -27.18 25.34 -39.59
CA ASP A 248 -28.00 26.33 -40.30
C ASP A 248 -28.66 27.33 -39.33
N TYR A 249 -28.85 28.55 -39.81
CA TYR A 249 -29.39 29.65 -39.02
C TYR A 249 -30.81 29.36 -38.51
N LEU A 250 -31.62 28.63 -39.29
CA LEU A 250 -32.97 28.21 -38.87
C LEU A 250 -32.93 27.22 -37.68
N THR A 251 -31.88 26.41 -37.58
CA THR A 251 -31.69 25.48 -36.46
C THR A 251 -31.40 26.23 -35.16
N TRP A 252 -30.64 27.32 -35.21
CA TRP A 252 -30.36 28.18 -34.04
C TRP A 252 -31.59 28.93 -33.50
N TYR A 253 -32.61 29.16 -34.33
CA TYR A 253 -33.87 29.77 -33.89
C TYR A 253 -34.83 28.80 -33.20
N ASN A 254 -34.51 27.51 -33.19
CA ASN A 254 -35.29 26.55 -32.42
C ASN A 254 -34.86 26.64 -30.95
N ASP A 255 -35.71 27.23 -30.12
CA ASP A 255 -35.44 27.48 -28.70
C ASP A 255 -35.08 26.20 -27.92
N GLU A 256 -35.73 25.07 -28.23
CA GLU A 256 -35.46 23.79 -27.58
C GLU A 256 -34.08 23.24 -27.99
N TRP A 257 -33.76 23.31 -29.29
CA TRP A 257 -32.48 22.88 -29.82
C TRP A 257 -31.34 23.77 -29.31
N MET A 258 -31.52 25.08 -29.32
CA MET A 258 -30.53 26.06 -28.87
C MET A 258 -30.22 25.91 -27.37
N ALA A 259 -31.26 25.77 -26.52
CA ALA A 259 -31.06 25.58 -25.08
C ALA A 259 -30.30 24.28 -24.76
N ARG A 260 -30.49 23.23 -25.58
CA ARG A 260 -29.74 21.97 -25.46
C ARG A 260 -28.30 22.11 -25.98
N ALA A 261 -28.14 22.67 -27.18
CA ALA A 261 -26.86 22.83 -27.85
C ALA A 261 -25.91 23.75 -27.06
N TYR A 262 -26.42 24.85 -26.48
CA TYR A 262 -25.65 25.78 -25.68
C TYR A 262 -24.93 25.09 -24.52
N ASN A 263 -25.64 24.25 -23.77
CA ASN A 263 -25.09 23.51 -22.64
C ASN A 263 -24.22 22.31 -23.09
N GLU A 264 -24.66 21.55 -24.11
CA GLU A 264 -23.93 20.38 -24.60
C GLU A 264 -22.63 20.76 -25.35
N PHE A 265 -22.57 21.91 -26.04
CA PHE A 265 -21.35 22.39 -26.70
C PHE A 265 -20.29 22.85 -25.70
N GLN A 266 -20.70 23.37 -24.54
CA GLN A 266 -19.77 23.62 -23.45
C GLN A 266 -19.14 22.35 -22.87
N VAL A 267 -19.62 21.15 -23.21
CA VAL A 267 -18.94 19.88 -22.90
C VAL A 267 -17.97 19.48 -24.01
N VAL A 268 -18.33 19.73 -25.27
CA VAL A 268 -17.55 19.35 -26.46
C VAL A 268 -16.34 20.28 -26.65
N ILE A 269 -16.56 21.59 -26.57
CA ILE A 269 -15.56 22.65 -26.76
C ILE A 269 -14.72 22.81 -25.49
N VAL A 270 -13.44 23.12 -25.67
CA VAL A 270 -12.51 23.46 -24.59
C VAL A 270 -12.88 24.83 -24.02
N VAL A 271 -13.42 24.83 -22.81
CA VAL A 271 -13.89 26.05 -22.12
C VAL A 271 -12.87 26.66 -21.16
N SER A 272 -11.81 25.93 -20.82
CA SER A 272 -10.75 26.43 -19.93
C SER A 272 -9.44 25.65 -20.08
N TRP A 273 -8.33 26.24 -19.63
CA TRP A 273 -7.04 25.54 -19.55
C TRP A 273 -7.07 24.30 -18.66
N MET A 274 -7.86 24.33 -17.57
CA MET A 274 -8.04 23.15 -16.72
C MET A 274 -8.83 22.05 -17.42
N ASP A 275 -9.82 22.38 -18.27
CA ASP A 275 -10.51 21.40 -19.12
C ASP A 275 -9.52 20.73 -20.09
N LEU A 276 -8.69 21.54 -20.77
CA LEU A 276 -7.66 21.02 -21.67
C LEU A 276 -6.63 20.15 -20.95
N ALA A 277 -6.17 20.58 -19.77
CA ALA A 277 -5.24 19.82 -18.94
C ALA A 277 -5.86 18.48 -18.48
N SER A 278 -7.14 18.47 -18.13
CA SER A 278 -7.87 17.25 -17.75
C SER A 278 -7.89 16.24 -18.91
N ARG A 279 -8.28 16.69 -20.11
CA ARG A 279 -8.31 15.85 -21.32
C ARG A 279 -6.93 15.30 -21.66
N THR A 280 -5.90 16.13 -21.50
CA THR A 280 -4.50 15.75 -21.70
C THR A 280 -4.06 14.69 -20.69
N PHE A 281 -4.40 14.88 -19.41
CA PHE A 281 -4.10 13.92 -18.35
C PHE A 281 -4.73 12.55 -18.63
N PHE A 282 -6.01 12.50 -19.00
CA PHE A 282 -6.67 11.23 -19.36
C PHE A 282 -6.04 10.59 -20.62
N SER A 283 -5.70 11.37 -21.64
CA SER A 283 -5.04 10.85 -22.85
C SER A 283 -3.67 10.25 -22.53
N LEU A 284 -2.86 10.92 -21.70
CA LEU A 284 -1.56 10.39 -21.26
C LEU A 284 -1.73 9.19 -20.31
N GLY A 285 -2.75 9.19 -19.46
CA GLY A 285 -3.13 8.07 -18.60
C GLY A 285 -3.49 6.81 -19.40
N LEU A 286 -4.09 6.96 -20.58
CA LEU A 286 -4.34 5.86 -21.52
C LEU A 286 -3.05 5.27 -22.08
N ILE A 287 -2.04 6.09 -22.37
CA ILE A 287 -0.72 5.59 -22.78
C ILE A 287 -0.08 4.81 -21.64
N ALA A 288 -0.06 5.36 -20.42
CA ALA A 288 0.53 4.70 -19.25
C ALA A 288 -0.17 3.36 -18.91
N THR A 289 -1.51 3.34 -18.89
CA THR A 289 -2.28 2.09 -18.62
C THR A 289 -2.03 1.04 -19.68
N THR A 290 -2.12 1.41 -20.96
CA THR A 290 -1.89 0.44 -22.05
C THR A 290 -0.46 -0.07 -22.06
N THR A 291 0.54 0.73 -21.69
CA THR A 291 1.92 0.26 -21.47
C THR A 291 2.01 -0.76 -20.34
N ASN A 292 1.46 -0.47 -19.17
CA ASN A 292 1.43 -1.41 -18.04
C ASN A 292 0.71 -2.73 -18.41
N MET A 293 -0.38 -2.64 -19.19
CA MET A 293 -1.08 -3.82 -19.71
C MET A 293 -0.17 -4.63 -20.65
N LYS A 294 0.55 -3.98 -21.58
CA LYS A 294 1.46 -4.65 -22.51
C LYS A 294 2.61 -5.35 -21.78
N GLU A 295 3.12 -4.78 -20.69
CA GLU A 295 4.17 -5.39 -19.86
C GLU A 295 3.67 -6.62 -19.10
N LEU A 296 2.43 -6.58 -18.60
CA LEU A 296 1.81 -7.71 -17.90
C LEU A 296 1.41 -8.85 -18.85
N LEU A 297 1.09 -8.55 -20.11
CA LEU A 297 0.64 -9.54 -21.08
C LEU A 297 1.81 -10.28 -21.73
N VAL A 298 1.97 -11.54 -21.37
CA VAL A 298 2.92 -12.43 -22.03
C VAL A 298 2.14 -13.41 -22.90
N ARG A 299 2.47 -13.44 -24.19
CA ARG A 299 2.01 -14.49 -25.08
C ARG A 299 2.62 -15.80 -24.57
N LEU A 300 1.77 -16.77 -24.21
CA LEU A 300 2.25 -18.14 -24.04
C LEU A 300 2.94 -18.53 -25.34
N PRO A 301 4.21 -19.00 -25.31
CA PRO A 301 4.88 -19.43 -26.53
C PRO A 301 3.90 -20.29 -27.32
N GLN A 302 3.61 -19.88 -28.56
CA GLN A 302 2.86 -20.69 -29.52
C GLN A 302 3.52 -22.06 -29.41
N LYS A 303 2.76 -23.12 -29.13
CA LYS A 303 3.27 -24.48 -28.90
C LYS A 303 4.25 -24.89 -30.01
N GLN A 304 5.49 -24.48 -29.86
CA GLN A 304 6.72 -25.08 -30.35
C GLN A 304 7.47 -25.69 -29.17
N ASN A 305 6.95 -25.54 -27.94
CA ASN A 305 6.95 -26.66 -27.03
C ASN A 305 5.80 -27.57 -27.43
N ARG A 306 6.11 -28.55 -28.29
CA ARG A 306 5.58 -29.90 -28.07
C ARG A 306 6.00 -30.33 -26.65
N VAL A 307 5.37 -29.79 -25.60
CA VAL A 307 4.96 -30.68 -24.52
C VAL A 307 3.77 -31.39 -25.12
N VAL A 308 4.08 -32.40 -25.94
CA VAL A 308 3.13 -33.48 -26.11
C VAL A 308 2.92 -33.95 -24.69
N HIS A 309 1.68 -33.90 -24.19
CA HIS A 309 1.30 -34.88 -23.19
C HIS A 309 1.46 -36.19 -23.94
N LEU A 310 2.67 -36.73 -23.88
CA LEU A 310 2.97 -38.06 -24.33
C LEU A 310 2.13 -38.87 -23.37
N GLY A 311 0.98 -39.36 -23.82
CA GLY A 311 0.18 -40.33 -23.09
C GLY A 311 0.93 -41.66 -23.00
N ILE A 312 2.24 -41.60 -22.77
CA ILE A 312 3.13 -42.70 -22.59
C ILE A 312 3.03 -43.10 -21.12
N SER A 313 2.97 -44.40 -20.92
CA SER A 313 2.96 -45.02 -19.61
C SER A 313 4.30 -44.83 -18.88
N GLY A 314 5.37 -44.60 -19.64
CA GLY A 314 6.73 -44.41 -19.13
C GLY A 314 7.67 -45.58 -19.43
N LEU A 315 7.21 -46.61 -20.14
CA LEU A 315 8.03 -47.77 -20.54
C LEU A 315 9.24 -47.35 -21.38
N ALA A 316 10.36 -48.06 -21.25
CA ALA A 316 11.64 -47.64 -21.84
C ALA A 316 11.57 -47.42 -23.34
N ALA A 317 10.84 -48.26 -24.08
CA ALA A 317 10.65 -48.12 -25.52
C ALA A 317 9.85 -46.86 -25.91
N GLU A 318 8.80 -46.53 -25.13
CA GLU A 318 8.01 -45.33 -25.35
C GLU A 318 8.81 -44.07 -25.02
N VAL A 319 9.61 -44.11 -23.96
CA VAL A 319 10.48 -43.01 -23.56
C VAL A 319 11.60 -42.82 -24.58
N ASP A 320 12.25 -43.89 -25.05
CA ASP A 320 13.34 -43.84 -26.03
C ASP A 320 12.86 -43.28 -27.37
N GLU A 321 11.70 -43.74 -27.87
CA GLU A 321 11.11 -43.22 -29.10
C GLU A 321 10.93 -41.69 -29.00
N LYS A 322 10.45 -41.20 -27.86
CA LYS A 322 10.20 -39.76 -27.66
C LYS A 322 11.44 -38.96 -27.40
N TRP A 323 12.42 -39.54 -26.74
CA TRP A 323 13.71 -38.89 -26.53
C TRP A 323 14.54 -38.82 -27.81
N SER A 324 14.34 -39.75 -28.75
CA SER A 324 14.95 -39.72 -30.08
C SER A 324 14.48 -38.54 -30.95
N GLU A 325 13.34 -37.92 -30.63
CA GLU A 325 12.85 -36.73 -31.33
C GLU A 325 13.65 -35.45 -30.98
N PHE A 326 14.46 -35.47 -29.91
CA PHE A 326 15.23 -34.32 -29.45
C PHE A 326 16.69 -34.36 -29.94
N ASP A 327 17.23 -33.19 -30.29
CA ASP A 327 18.67 -33.01 -30.47
C ASP A 327 19.34 -32.99 -29.08
N SER A 328 20.13 -34.02 -28.81
CA SER A 328 20.69 -34.28 -27.49
C SER A 328 21.65 -33.18 -27.00
N PHE A 329 22.25 -32.41 -27.90
CA PHE A 329 23.12 -31.28 -27.54
C PHE A 329 22.36 -30.02 -27.13
N THR A 330 21.05 -29.94 -27.41
CA THR A 330 20.26 -28.72 -27.15
C THR A 330 19.44 -28.80 -25.87
N VAL A 331 19.30 -29.98 -25.27
CA VAL A 331 18.45 -30.19 -24.10
C VAL A 331 19.17 -29.72 -22.83
N VAL A 332 18.73 -28.58 -22.30
CA VAL A 332 19.30 -27.98 -21.08
C VAL A 332 18.56 -28.39 -19.80
N GLN A 333 17.30 -28.80 -19.90
CA GLN A 333 16.52 -29.26 -18.76
C GLN A 333 15.56 -30.37 -19.17
N MET A 334 15.55 -31.45 -18.39
CA MET A 334 14.64 -32.58 -18.59
C MET A 334 13.53 -32.56 -17.55
N LEU A 335 12.27 -32.63 -18.01
CA LEU A 335 11.09 -32.59 -17.15
C LEU A 335 10.21 -33.81 -17.42
N ILE A 336 10.21 -34.77 -16.51
CA ILE A 336 9.46 -36.03 -16.60
C ILE A 336 8.27 -35.92 -15.65
N ARG A 337 7.03 -36.09 -16.14
CA ARG A 337 5.84 -35.86 -15.32
C ARG A 337 4.75 -36.87 -15.59
N HIS A 338 4.06 -37.30 -14.54
CA HIS A 338 2.84 -38.11 -14.66
C HIS A 338 3.07 -39.46 -15.36
N CYS A 339 4.25 -40.05 -15.21
CA CYS A 339 4.57 -41.38 -15.76
C CYS A 339 4.23 -42.46 -14.71
N PRO A 340 3.20 -43.30 -14.93
CA PRO A 340 2.83 -44.34 -13.96
C PRO A 340 3.86 -45.46 -13.83
N ALA A 341 4.70 -45.69 -14.85
CA ALA A 341 5.73 -46.73 -14.86
C ALA A 341 6.98 -46.26 -15.67
N LEU A 342 7.72 -45.29 -15.13
CA LEU A 342 8.90 -44.70 -15.77
C LEU A 342 10.10 -45.65 -15.76
N GLU A 343 10.59 -46.00 -16.93
CA GLU A 343 11.85 -46.69 -17.18
C GLU A 343 12.76 -45.76 -18.00
N VAL A 344 13.93 -45.43 -17.47
CA VAL A 344 14.85 -44.47 -18.12
C VAL A 344 15.78 -45.19 -19.10
N PRO A 345 15.67 -44.93 -20.42
CA PRO A 345 16.48 -45.63 -21.43
C PRO A 345 17.93 -45.12 -21.47
N ALA A 346 18.85 -45.95 -22.00
CA ALA A 346 20.28 -45.63 -22.11
C ALA A 346 20.59 -44.35 -22.91
N ARG A 347 19.72 -43.95 -23.84
CA ARG A 347 19.79 -42.68 -24.58
C ARG A 347 19.87 -41.46 -23.67
N PHE A 348 19.44 -41.59 -22.41
CA PHE A 348 19.64 -40.55 -21.40
C PHE A 348 21.07 -39.97 -21.40
N SER A 349 22.06 -40.85 -21.58
CA SER A 349 23.48 -40.49 -21.60
C SER A 349 23.89 -39.55 -22.74
N ASP A 350 23.08 -39.42 -23.79
CA ASP A 350 23.39 -38.56 -24.95
C ASP A 350 23.17 -37.07 -24.64
N PHE A 351 22.45 -36.74 -23.56
CA PHE A 351 22.02 -35.37 -23.24
C PHE A 351 23.08 -34.56 -22.45
N HIS A 352 24.19 -34.25 -23.12
CA HIS A 352 25.38 -33.65 -22.49
C HIS A 352 25.22 -32.22 -21.95
N SER A 353 24.23 -31.48 -22.44
CA SER A 353 23.99 -30.08 -22.04
C SER A 353 22.98 -29.92 -20.90
N LEU A 354 22.57 -31.04 -20.27
CA LEU A 354 21.62 -31.01 -19.16
C LEU A 354 22.20 -30.27 -17.96
N ARG A 355 21.46 -29.24 -17.51
CA ARG A 355 21.71 -28.49 -16.28
C ARG A 355 20.75 -28.83 -15.15
N GLY A 356 19.61 -29.43 -15.46
CA GLY A 356 18.67 -29.83 -14.42
C GLY A 356 17.71 -30.92 -14.86
N ILE A 357 17.36 -31.78 -13.91
CA ILE A 357 16.40 -32.87 -14.10
C ILE A 357 15.30 -32.70 -13.07
N LYS A 358 14.05 -32.80 -13.53
CA LYS A 358 12.89 -32.77 -12.63
C LYS A 358 11.90 -33.87 -12.97
N VAL A 359 11.67 -34.75 -12.02
CA VAL A 359 10.65 -35.80 -12.06
C VAL A 359 9.50 -35.39 -11.14
N TYR A 360 8.28 -35.38 -11.65
CA TYR A 360 7.10 -34.95 -10.88
C TYR A 360 5.91 -35.90 -11.01
N ASN A 361 5.40 -36.38 -9.88
CA ASN A 361 4.19 -37.21 -9.83
C ASN A 361 4.29 -38.45 -10.74
N SER A 362 5.38 -39.21 -10.61
CA SER A 362 5.70 -40.37 -11.45
C SER A 362 6.18 -41.54 -10.59
N THR A 363 6.13 -42.76 -11.10
CA THR A 363 6.74 -43.94 -10.46
C THR A 363 7.93 -44.39 -11.29
N ILE A 364 9.14 -44.31 -10.76
CA ILE A 364 10.36 -44.88 -11.36
C ILE A 364 10.33 -46.38 -11.10
N VAL A 365 10.14 -47.14 -12.17
CA VAL A 365 10.22 -48.61 -12.18
C VAL A 365 11.67 -49.04 -12.39
N ASP A 366 12.35 -48.41 -13.36
CA ASP A 366 13.76 -48.65 -13.64
C ASP A 366 14.50 -47.35 -13.99
N TRP A 367 15.66 -47.17 -13.39
CA TRP A 367 16.65 -46.19 -13.79
C TRP A 367 18.01 -46.82 -13.56
N GLY A 368 18.40 -47.66 -14.51
CA GLY A 368 19.58 -48.51 -14.42
C GLY A 368 20.91 -47.78 -14.69
N GLU A 369 22.00 -48.51 -14.49
CA GLU A 369 23.38 -48.04 -14.65
C GLU A 369 23.70 -47.54 -16.07
N SER A 370 23.08 -48.11 -17.11
CA SER A 370 23.24 -47.66 -18.50
C SER A 370 22.74 -46.24 -18.76
N ALA A 371 21.90 -45.71 -17.88
CA ALA A 371 21.37 -44.35 -17.90
C ALA A 371 21.81 -43.57 -16.65
N ALA A 372 22.97 -43.92 -16.08
CA ALA A 372 23.45 -43.27 -14.87
C ALA A 372 23.86 -41.81 -15.10
N LEU A 373 23.69 -41.03 -14.05
CA LEU A 373 24.24 -39.69 -13.94
C LEU A 373 25.75 -39.79 -13.78
N THR A 374 26.48 -39.42 -14.84
CA THR A 374 27.94 -39.38 -14.86
C THR A 374 28.48 -38.01 -15.27
N SER A 375 29.64 -37.63 -14.76
CA SER A 375 30.39 -36.42 -15.12
C SER A 375 30.74 -36.43 -16.61
N THR A 376 31.06 -37.63 -17.13
CA THR A 376 31.34 -37.84 -18.55
C THR A 376 30.14 -37.47 -19.43
N ASN A 377 28.95 -37.93 -19.08
CA ASN A 377 27.76 -37.75 -19.91
C ASN A 377 26.95 -36.50 -19.55
N HIS A 378 27.07 -35.96 -18.33
CA HIS A 378 26.29 -34.83 -17.83
C HIS A 378 27.18 -33.79 -17.12
N PRO A 379 28.22 -33.26 -17.78
CA PRO A 379 29.24 -32.42 -17.14
C PRO A 379 28.73 -31.04 -16.67
N THR A 380 27.52 -30.66 -17.08
CA THR A 380 26.92 -29.35 -16.75
C THR A 380 25.73 -29.46 -15.82
N LEU A 381 25.46 -30.65 -15.26
CA LEU A 381 24.29 -30.89 -14.43
C LEU A 381 24.45 -30.20 -13.07
N LEU A 382 23.45 -29.41 -12.68
CA LEU A 382 23.47 -28.62 -11.46
C LEU A 382 22.44 -29.07 -10.42
N SER A 383 21.28 -29.54 -10.88
CA SER A 383 20.11 -29.78 -10.02
C SER A 383 19.35 -31.06 -10.36
N LEU A 384 18.89 -31.75 -9.32
CA LEU A 384 18.10 -32.98 -9.40
C LEU A 384 16.88 -32.87 -8.48
N PHE A 385 15.67 -32.89 -9.06
CA PHE A 385 14.42 -32.75 -8.32
C PHE A 385 13.49 -33.95 -8.55
N LEU A 386 13.18 -34.71 -7.52
CA LEU A 386 12.20 -35.78 -7.51
C LEU A 386 11.08 -35.43 -6.55
N ILE A 387 9.91 -35.04 -7.09
CA ILE A 387 8.80 -34.53 -6.28
C ILE A 387 7.56 -35.38 -6.52
N ARG A 388 6.96 -35.96 -5.47
CA ARG A 388 5.84 -36.92 -5.60
C ARG A 388 6.25 -38.12 -6.44
N VAL A 389 7.42 -38.69 -6.17
CA VAL A 389 7.96 -39.80 -6.95
C VAL A 389 8.01 -41.07 -6.12
N ASN A 390 7.51 -42.17 -6.67
CA ASN A 390 7.69 -43.50 -6.10
C ASN A 390 8.85 -44.19 -6.82
N MET A 391 9.77 -44.79 -6.07
CA MET A 391 10.86 -45.64 -6.57
C MET A 391 10.58 -47.09 -6.22
N THR A 392 10.96 -48.01 -7.10
CA THR A 392 10.91 -49.45 -6.82
C THR A 392 11.59 -49.77 -5.49
N ASP A 393 10.89 -50.53 -4.65
CA ASP A 393 11.30 -50.93 -3.28
C ASP A 393 11.59 -49.79 -2.28
N GLY A 394 11.41 -48.52 -2.67
CA GLY A 394 11.67 -47.36 -1.81
C GLY A 394 13.16 -47.10 -1.59
N VAL A 395 14.01 -47.47 -2.54
CA VAL A 395 15.46 -47.25 -2.51
C VAL A 395 15.92 -46.40 -3.70
N LEU A 396 17.09 -45.76 -3.59
CA LEU A 396 17.69 -45.02 -4.71
C LEU A 396 18.05 -45.98 -5.86
N SER A 397 17.57 -45.66 -7.07
CA SER A 397 17.89 -46.42 -8.27
C SER A 397 19.36 -46.32 -8.66
N ALA A 398 19.89 -47.35 -9.34
CA ALA A 398 21.29 -47.42 -9.76
C ALA A 398 21.79 -46.22 -10.58
N GLY A 399 20.89 -45.56 -11.33
CA GLY A 399 21.20 -44.37 -12.10
C GLY A 399 21.67 -43.17 -11.28
N PHE A 400 21.40 -43.15 -9.97
CA PHE A 400 21.89 -42.12 -9.04
C PHE A 400 23.21 -42.49 -8.36
N LEU A 401 23.71 -43.71 -8.58
CA LEU A 401 24.77 -44.33 -7.77
C LEU A 401 26.07 -44.59 -8.53
N SER A 402 26.30 -43.85 -9.63
CA SER A 402 27.57 -43.92 -10.37
C SER A 402 28.74 -43.45 -9.51
N ALA A 403 29.89 -44.11 -9.64
CA ALA A 403 31.15 -43.63 -9.06
C ALA A 403 31.70 -42.38 -9.78
N ASP A 404 31.27 -42.12 -11.03
CA ASP A 404 31.58 -40.90 -11.79
C ASP A 404 30.46 -39.87 -11.65
N PHE A 405 29.78 -39.75 -10.51
CA PHE A 405 28.64 -38.82 -10.36
C PHE A 405 29.09 -37.36 -10.65
N PRO A 406 28.27 -36.52 -11.35
CA PRO A 406 28.73 -35.19 -11.75
C PRO A 406 29.03 -34.28 -10.54
N PRO A 407 30.26 -33.76 -10.41
CA PRO A 407 30.65 -32.93 -9.25
C PRO A 407 30.01 -31.53 -9.28
N THR A 408 29.40 -31.15 -10.40
CA THR A 408 28.69 -29.87 -10.58
C THR A 408 27.30 -29.87 -9.96
N VAL A 409 26.75 -31.05 -9.64
CA VAL A 409 25.46 -31.16 -8.96
C VAL A 409 25.65 -30.62 -7.55
N TYR A 410 24.88 -29.59 -7.21
CA TYR A 410 24.91 -28.97 -5.89
C TYR A 410 23.54 -28.97 -5.19
N ASP A 411 22.45 -29.22 -5.93
CA ASP A 411 21.07 -29.13 -5.44
C ASP A 411 20.31 -30.43 -5.74
N VAL A 412 19.97 -31.17 -4.68
CA VAL A 412 19.32 -32.48 -4.76
C VAL A 412 18.11 -32.50 -3.83
N GLU A 413 16.92 -32.60 -4.42
CA GLU A 413 15.66 -32.61 -3.68
C GLU A 413 14.84 -33.88 -4.00
N PHE A 414 14.48 -34.62 -2.96
CA PHE A 414 13.55 -35.74 -2.94
C PHE A 414 12.39 -35.37 -1.99
N CYS A 415 11.30 -34.86 -2.56
CA CYS A 415 10.17 -34.34 -1.77
C CYS A 415 8.90 -35.14 -2.01
N VAL A 416 8.25 -35.61 -0.96
CA VAL A 416 7.05 -36.47 -1.03
C VAL A 416 7.37 -37.76 -1.80
N THR A 417 8.26 -38.60 -1.29
CA THR A 417 8.67 -39.85 -1.95
C THR A 417 8.42 -41.06 -1.06
N ASN A 418 8.57 -42.28 -1.59
CA ASN A 418 8.57 -43.50 -0.80
C ASN A 418 9.98 -43.96 -0.37
N LEU A 419 10.98 -43.08 -0.43
CA LEU A 419 12.37 -43.41 -0.08
C LEU A 419 12.49 -43.74 1.42
N ARG A 420 13.09 -44.89 1.76
CA ARG A 420 13.18 -45.42 3.13
C ARG A 420 14.57 -45.43 3.73
N GLU A 421 15.59 -45.60 2.89
CA GLU A 421 16.99 -45.67 3.29
C GLU A 421 17.89 -45.13 2.17
N LEU A 422 19.05 -44.61 2.56
CA LEU A 422 20.13 -44.22 1.66
C LEU A 422 21.26 -45.25 1.67
N PRO A 423 21.95 -45.49 0.54
CA PRO A 423 23.09 -46.40 0.50
C PRO A 423 24.23 -45.93 1.42
N ASP A 424 24.82 -46.87 2.16
CA ASP A 424 25.93 -46.59 3.07
C ASP A 424 27.18 -46.03 2.37
N ASP A 425 27.36 -46.24 1.07
CA ASP A 425 28.53 -45.76 0.33
C ASP A 425 28.27 -44.46 -0.45
N LEU A 426 27.13 -43.79 -0.23
CA LEU A 426 26.72 -42.61 -1.00
C LEU A 426 27.73 -41.46 -0.90
N ASP A 427 28.40 -41.30 0.24
CA ASP A 427 29.44 -40.30 0.48
C ASP A 427 30.71 -40.52 -0.36
N THR A 428 30.91 -41.72 -0.91
CA THR A 428 32.00 -42.01 -1.84
C THR A 428 31.66 -41.67 -3.29
N LYS A 429 30.38 -41.41 -3.58
CA LYS A 429 29.84 -41.18 -4.93
C LYS A 429 29.43 -39.73 -5.13
N TRP A 430 28.65 -39.17 -4.20
CA TRP A 430 28.15 -37.81 -4.28
C TRP A 430 29.17 -36.80 -3.74
N ALA A 431 29.12 -35.57 -4.27
CA ALA A 431 29.98 -34.49 -3.80
C ALA A 431 29.63 -34.06 -2.36
N GLN A 432 30.58 -33.44 -1.67
CA GLN A 432 30.34 -32.83 -0.35
C GLN A 432 29.68 -31.44 -0.49
N ASN A 433 29.14 -30.92 0.61
CA ASN A 433 28.53 -29.59 0.68
C ASN A 433 27.32 -29.37 -0.26
N LEU A 434 26.55 -30.44 -0.48
CA LEU A 434 25.32 -30.40 -1.24
C LEU A 434 24.20 -29.68 -0.47
N LEU A 435 23.26 -29.11 -1.23
CA LEU A 435 21.92 -28.79 -0.75
C LEU A 435 21.08 -30.06 -0.89
N LEU A 436 20.79 -30.69 0.26
CA LEU A 436 20.02 -31.93 0.34
C LEU A 436 18.66 -31.67 0.97
N GLN A 437 17.61 -31.97 0.23
CA GLN A 437 16.25 -32.04 0.74
C GLN A 437 15.72 -33.46 0.57
N PHE A 438 15.39 -34.12 1.67
CA PHE A 438 14.65 -35.36 1.68
C PHE A 438 13.38 -35.12 2.49
N GLU A 439 12.42 -34.36 1.96
CA GLU A 439 11.22 -33.97 2.72
C GLU A 439 10.03 -34.91 2.46
N TYR A 440 9.19 -35.13 3.46
CA TYR A 440 7.97 -35.95 3.40
C TYR A 440 8.19 -37.31 2.73
N SER A 441 9.34 -37.92 2.99
CA SER A 441 9.69 -39.25 2.50
C SER A 441 9.33 -40.31 3.57
N GLN A 442 9.94 -41.50 3.52
CA GLN A 442 9.69 -42.58 4.47
C GLN A 442 10.94 -42.93 5.29
N LEU A 443 11.87 -41.99 5.46
CA LEU A 443 13.08 -42.19 6.28
C LEU A 443 12.66 -42.30 7.75
N THR A 444 13.02 -43.38 8.42
CA THR A 444 12.70 -43.59 9.85
C THR A 444 13.84 -43.20 10.79
N VAL A 445 15.05 -43.04 10.26
CA VAL A 445 16.26 -42.63 10.98
C VAL A 445 17.05 -41.64 10.12
N VAL A 446 17.95 -40.87 10.75
CA VAL A 446 18.94 -40.07 10.04
C VAL A 446 20.10 -41.00 9.65
N ASP A 447 20.17 -41.38 8.37
CA ASP A 447 21.23 -42.29 7.90
C ASP A 447 22.63 -41.68 8.14
N PRO A 448 23.60 -42.43 8.71
CA PRO A 448 24.94 -41.91 9.00
C PRO A 448 25.69 -41.37 7.78
N VAL A 449 25.31 -41.82 6.58
CA VAL A 449 25.87 -41.33 5.32
C VAL A 449 25.58 -39.84 5.09
N LEU A 450 24.46 -39.31 5.58
CA LEU A 450 24.14 -37.88 5.49
C LEU A 450 25.14 -37.03 6.30
N ILE A 451 25.62 -37.54 7.43
CA ILE A 451 26.64 -36.89 8.25
C ILE A 451 27.98 -36.89 7.50
N ARG A 452 28.38 -38.04 6.92
CA ARG A 452 29.63 -38.17 6.15
C ARG A 452 29.63 -37.33 4.87
N LEU A 453 28.48 -37.15 4.22
CA LEU A 453 28.33 -36.30 3.04
C LEU A 453 28.62 -34.81 3.33
N GLY A 454 28.39 -34.38 4.57
CA GLY A 454 28.64 -32.99 4.98
C GLY A 454 27.83 -31.96 4.18
N PRO A 455 26.49 -32.02 4.15
CA PRO A 455 25.67 -31.07 3.38
C PRO A 455 25.72 -29.65 3.97
N GLY A 456 25.77 -28.65 3.08
CA GLY A 456 25.65 -27.25 3.48
C GLY A 456 24.22 -26.90 3.91
N TYR A 457 23.23 -27.58 3.33
CA TYR A 457 21.83 -27.43 3.67
C TYR A 457 21.21 -28.82 3.76
N LEU A 458 20.54 -29.10 4.87
CA LEU A 458 19.88 -30.39 5.09
C LEU A 458 18.44 -30.16 5.55
N ALA A 459 17.48 -30.65 4.78
CA ALA A 459 16.08 -30.68 5.21
C ALA A 459 15.53 -32.11 5.16
N LEU A 460 14.98 -32.55 6.30
CA LEU A 460 14.36 -33.85 6.56
C LEU A 460 12.89 -33.70 6.98
N THR A 461 12.32 -32.50 6.83
CA THR A 461 10.95 -32.13 7.17
C THR A 461 9.93 -33.21 6.80
N GLY A 462 9.00 -33.56 7.68
CA GLY A 462 7.87 -34.45 7.35
C GLY A 462 8.19 -35.95 7.27
N ASN A 463 9.40 -36.39 7.61
CA ASN A 463 9.73 -37.82 7.67
C ASN A 463 9.32 -38.46 9.00
N PRO A 464 9.06 -39.78 9.04
CA PRO A 464 8.74 -40.53 10.25
C PRO A 464 9.98 -40.80 11.15
N ILE A 465 10.86 -39.81 11.31
CA ILE A 465 12.01 -39.87 12.22
C ILE A 465 11.56 -39.29 13.56
N THR A 466 11.80 -40.03 14.64
CA THR A 466 11.42 -39.64 16.01
C THR A 466 12.60 -39.19 16.86
N GLU A 467 13.82 -39.62 16.52
CA GLU A 467 15.05 -39.34 17.26
C GLU A 467 16.14 -38.81 16.32
N LEU A 468 16.89 -37.81 16.78
CA LEU A 468 17.99 -37.19 16.03
C LEU A 468 19.35 -37.56 16.67
N PRO A 469 20.36 -37.98 15.88
CA PRO A 469 21.71 -38.14 16.40
C PRO A 469 22.35 -36.77 16.68
N PRO A 470 23.22 -36.62 17.71
CA PRO A 470 23.91 -35.35 17.99
C PRO A 470 24.69 -34.82 16.78
N ASP A 471 25.34 -35.72 16.05
CA ASP A 471 26.22 -35.43 14.93
C ASP A 471 25.54 -34.63 13.80
N ILE A 472 24.19 -34.63 13.71
CA ILE A 472 23.46 -33.80 12.73
C ILE A 472 23.68 -32.30 12.93
N PHE A 473 23.94 -31.87 14.16
CA PHE A 473 24.26 -30.48 14.51
C PHE A 473 25.76 -30.20 14.48
N GLU A 474 26.60 -31.23 14.32
CA GLU A 474 28.06 -31.15 14.32
C GLU A 474 28.68 -31.20 12.91
N ILE A 475 27.84 -31.23 11.87
CA ILE A 475 28.29 -31.26 10.48
C ILE A 475 29.01 -29.95 10.12
N ASP A 476 30.27 -30.04 9.69
CA ASP A 476 31.05 -28.89 9.26
C ASP A 476 30.41 -28.21 8.02
N ASN A 477 30.31 -26.88 8.02
CA ASN A 477 29.75 -26.04 6.95
C ASN A 477 28.23 -26.13 6.70
N THR A 478 27.46 -26.85 7.53
CA THR A 478 25.99 -26.79 7.47
C THR A 478 25.49 -25.42 7.94
N TYR A 479 24.71 -24.72 7.10
CA TYR A 479 24.11 -23.43 7.41
C TYR A 479 22.63 -23.52 7.82
N LEU A 480 21.93 -24.59 7.42
CA LEU A 480 20.50 -24.78 7.70
C LEU A 480 20.15 -26.25 7.93
N ILE A 481 19.38 -26.49 8.98
CA ILE A 481 18.79 -27.79 9.31
C ILE A 481 17.26 -27.66 9.33
N GLY A 482 16.56 -28.48 8.55
CA GLY A 482 15.11 -28.58 8.51
C GLY A 482 14.61 -29.90 9.08
N ILE A 483 13.89 -29.86 10.19
CA ILE A 483 13.33 -30.98 10.93
C ILE A 483 11.88 -30.70 11.36
N SER A 484 11.15 -29.93 10.55
CA SER A 484 9.77 -29.54 10.86
C SER A 484 8.77 -30.67 10.54
N ASP A 485 7.59 -30.64 11.15
CA ASP A 485 6.50 -31.61 10.92
C ASP A 485 6.97 -33.06 11.17
N MET A 486 7.71 -33.28 12.25
CA MET A 486 8.28 -34.57 12.66
C MET A 486 7.93 -34.84 14.13
N ASP A 487 7.78 -36.11 14.50
CA ASP A 487 7.41 -36.54 15.87
C ASP A 487 8.61 -36.55 16.82
N ILE A 488 9.30 -35.40 16.88
CA ILE A 488 10.49 -35.17 17.70
C ILE A 488 10.07 -34.54 19.02
N HIS A 489 10.37 -35.21 20.13
CA HIS A 489 10.04 -34.76 21.48
C HIS A 489 11.17 -33.96 22.16
N GLU A 490 12.42 -34.21 21.77
CA GLU A 490 13.59 -33.49 22.29
C GLU A 490 14.68 -33.40 21.21
N LEU A 491 15.47 -32.33 21.26
CA LEU A 491 16.72 -32.23 20.51
C LEU A 491 17.80 -33.14 21.16
N PRO A 492 18.87 -33.54 20.45
CA PRO A 492 19.89 -34.41 21.03
C PRO A 492 20.61 -33.72 22.20
N ARG A 493 20.78 -34.46 23.30
CA ARG A 493 21.40 -33.95 24.54
C ARG A 493 22.90 -33.64 24.40
N ASN A 494 23.64 -34.48 23.69
CA ASN A 494 25.11 -34.48 23.71
C ASN A 494 25.73 -33.84 22.44
N VAL A 495 25.30 -32.63 22.07
CA VAL A 495 25.97 -31.86 21.00
C VAL A 495 27.19 -31.15 21.58
N THR A 496 28.38 -31.59 21.19
CA THR A 496 29.67 -31.13 21.74
C THR A 496 30.38 -30.13 20.84
N LYS A 497 30.15 -30.20 19.52
CA LYS A 497 30.78 -29.31 18.53
C LYS A 497 29.72 -28.78 17.58
N LEU A 498 28.96 -27.78 18.00
CA LEU A 498 27.96 -27.14 17.14
C LEU A 498 28.64 -26.59 15.86
N SER A 499 28.03 -26.86 14.71
CA SER A 499 28.54 -26.38 13.43
C SER A 499 28.71 -24.86 13.43
N ALA A 500 29.91 -24.39 13.06
CA ALA A 500 30.28 -22.97 13.12
C ALA A 500 29.47 -22.08 12.16
N THR A 501 28.90 -22.66 11.10
CA THR A 501 28.13 -21.96 10.07
C THR A 501 26.62 -22.06 10.27
N LEU A 502 26.16 -22.90 11.21
CA LEU A 502 24.73 -23.12 11.40
C LEU A 502 24.05 -21.80 11.79
N ALA A 503 23.06 -21.41 11.00
CA ALA A 503 22.34 -20.16 11.19
C ALA A 503 20.85 -20.38 11.43
N TRP A 504 20.26 -21.44 10.87
CA TRP A 504 18.82 -21.65 10.88
C TRP A 504 18.45 -23.10 11.20
N VAL A 505 17.57 -23.29 12.18
CA VAL A 505 16.97 -24.57 12.52
C VAL A 505 15.45 -24.46 12.40
N PHE A 506 14.89 -25.15 11.40
CA PHE A 506 13.45 -25.21 11.18
C PHE A 506 12.88 -26.45 11.87
N MET A 507 12.20 -26.26 12.99
CA MET A 507 11.63 -27.32 13.83
C MET A 507 10.16 -27.07 14.18
N ARG A 508 9.42 -26.48 13.24
CA ARG A 508 7.99 -26.22 13.42
C ARG A 508 7.20 -27.50 13.54
N GLU A 509 6.05 -27.45 14.21
CA GLU A 509 5.13 -28.60 14.29
C GLU A 509 5.85 -29.86 14.81
N THR A 510 6.76 -29.67 15.78
CA THR A 510 7.43 -30.73 16.55
C THR A 510 6.89 -30.74 17.98
N ASN A 511 7.15 -31.83 18.71
CA ASN A 511 6.74 -32.00 20.11
C ASN A 511 7.80 -31.50 21.12
N VAL A 512 8.74 -30.66 20.68
CA VAL A 512 9.80 -30.13 21.54
C VAL A 512 9.26 -29.07 22.51
N SER A 513 9.46 -29.30 23.80
CA SER A 513 9.02 -28.41 24.88
C SER A 513 10.15 -27.68 25.61
N PHE A 514 11.42 -28.03 25.36
CA PHE A 514 12.59 -27.44 26.01
C PHE A 514 13.84 -27.47 25.11
N PHE A 515 14.86 -26.70 25.48
CA PHE A 515 16.16 -26.65 24.81
C PHE A 515 17.29 -27.08 25.76
N TRP A 516 18.27 -27.83 25.25
CA TRP A 516 19.50 -28.16 25.96
C TRP A 516 20.46 -26.96 26.01
N ASP A 517 21.42 -27.00 26.93
CA ASP A 517 22.41 -25.94 27.17
C ASP A 517 23.17 -25.49 25.91
N TRP A 518 23.56 -26.43 25.04
CA TRP A 518 24.27 -26.13 23.79
C TRP A 518 23.49 -25.21 22.83
N ALA A 519 22.16 -25.11 22.97
CA ALA A 519 21.35 -24.20 22.16
C ALA A 519 21.73 -22.72 22.39
N ASP A 520 22.26 -22.40 23.57
CA ASP A 520 22.69 -21.03 23.94
C ASP A 520 23.80 -20.52 23.02
N GLU A 521 24.73 -21.39 22.58
CA GLU A 521 25.80 -21.01 21.65
C GLU A 521 25.23 -20.42 20.35
N LEU A 522 24.16 -21.03 19.81
CA LEU A 522 23.51 -20.56 18.59
C LEU A 522 22.78 -19.23 18.81
N VAL A 523 22.15 -19.06 19.98
CA VAL A 523 21.46 -17.83 20.36
C VAL A 523 22.45 -16.67 20.46
N GLU A 524 23.57 -16.88 21.15
CA GLU A 524 24.63 -15.87 21.31
C GLU A 524 25.24 -15.50 19.96
N ARG A 525 25.53 -16.49 19.10
CA ARG A 525 26.13 -16.28 17.78
C ARG A 525 25.22 -15.51 16.82
N MET A 526 23.90 -15.69 16.92
CA MET A 526 22.94 -15.17 15.93
C MET A 526 22.21 -13.90 16.36
N ASN A 527 22.35 -13.44 17.61
CA ASN A 527 21.70 -12.23 18.13
C ASN A 527 21.95 -11.00 17.22
N PRO A 528 20.91 -10.26 16.74
CA PRO A 528 19.49 -10.31 17.13
C PRO A 528 18.56 -11.12 16.20
N SER A 529 19.11 -12.05 15.42
CA SER A 529 18.33 -12.93 14.52
C SER A 529 17.65 -14.07 15.29
N SER A 530 16.63 -14.67 14.69
CA SER A 530 15.87 -15.80 15.24
C SER A 530 16.33 -17.15 14.65
N PRO A 531 17.40 -17.78 15.16
CA PRO A 531 17.90 -19.03 14.59
C PRO A 531 16.92 -20.20 14.72
N TRP A 532 16.03 -20.18 15.71
CA TRP A 532 15.09 -21.26 15.99
C TRP A 532 13.71 -20.95 15.42
N ILE A 533 13.28 -21.67 14.38
CA ILE A 533 11.94 -21.55 13.82
C ILE A 533 11.09 -22.70 14.37
N ALA A 534 10.43 -22.46 15.51
CA ALA A 534 9.79 -23.49 16.32
C ALA A 534 8.26 -23.34 16.43
N GLY A 535 7.63 -22.56 15.55
CA GLY A 535 6.18 -22.35 15.58
C GLY A 535 5.36 -23.65 15.65
N TYR A 536 4.27 -23.63 16.42
CA TYR A 536 3.42 -24.79 16.72
C TYR A 536 4.08 -25.92 17.54
N SER A 537 5.14 -25.64 18.29
CA SER A 537 5.68 -26.58 19.30
C SER A 537 5.11 -26.30 20.70
N PRO A 538 5.12 -27.29 21.62
CA PRO A 538 4.79 -27.07 23.03
C PRO A 538 5.61 -25.96 23.70
N TYR A 539 6.88 -25.78 23.32
CA TYR A 539 7.70 -24.67 23.79
C TYR A 539 7.10 -23.30 23.41
N CYS A 540 6.68 -23.13 22.15
CA CYS A 540 6.05 -21.90 21.69
C CYS A 540 4.67 -21.66 22.30
N GLU A 541 3.93 -22.72 22.62
CA GLU A 541 2.67 -22.61 23.38
C GLU A 541 2.90 -22.11 24.81
N ASP A 542 3.94 -22.61 25.48
CA ASP A 542 4.30 -22.14 26.82
C ASP A 542 4.84 -20.71 26.80
N LEU A 543 5.67 -20.36 25.83
CA LEU A 543 6.14 -18.99 25.64
C LEU A 543 4.97 -18.03 25.44
N ALA A 544 3.99 -18.39 24.62
CA ALA A 544 2.78 -17.58 24.44
C ALA A 544 1.96 -17.43 25.73
N LYS A 545 1.91 -18.45 26.60
CA LYS A 545 1.25 -18.35 27.92
C LYS A 545 2.00 -17.40 28.85
N ILE A 546 3.34 -17.42 28.81
CA ILE A 546 4.22 -16.55 29.59
C ILE A 546 4.09 -15.10 29.13
N GLU A 547 4.16 -14.84 27.82
CA GLU A 547 4.02 -13.50 27.23
C GLU A 547 2.64 -12.87 27.51
N ASN A 548 1.59 -13.69 27.52
CA ASN A 548 0.23 -13.25 27.86
C ASN A 548 -0.03 -13.15 29.37
N GLY A 549 0.94 -13.48 30.22
CA GLY A 549 0.83 -13.43 31.69
C GLY A 549 -0.07 -14.50 32.30
N THR A 550 -0.40 -15.56 31.55
CA THR A 550 -1.21 -16.70 32.04
C THR A 550 -0.39 -17.78 32.74
N ALA A 551 0.93 -17.79 32.51
CA ALA A 551 1.91 -18.62 33.20
C ALA A 551 3.12 -17.76 33.59
N THR A 552 3.86 -18.16 34.63
CA THR A 552 5.08 -17.46 35.09
C THR A 552 6.36 -18.23 34.78
N ALA A 553 6.25 -19.45 34.27
CA ALA A 553 7.35 -20.35 33.93
C ALA A 553 6.92 -21.30 32.81
N PHE A 554 7.88 -21.91 32.11
CA PHE A 554 7.63 -23.00 31.17
C PHE A 554 7.06 -24.23 31.90
N SER A 555 6.32 -25.10 31.20
CA SER A 555 5.77 -26.33 31.80
C SER A 555 6.86 -27.32 32.23
N VAL A 556 8.00 -27.32 31.52
CA VAL A 556 9.21 -28.04 31.90
C VAL A 556 9.98 -27.24 32.94
N THR A 557 10.29 -27.86 34.08
CA THR A 557 11.03 -27.20 35.16
C THR A 557 12.48 -26.96 34.74
N LEU A 558 12.99 -25.75 34.96
CA LEU A 558 14.37 -25.38 34.64
C LEU A 558 15.37 -26.31 35.36
N SER A 559 16.25 -26.91 34.56
CA SER A 559 17.35 -27.78 34.98
C SER A 559 18.69 -27.12 34.66
N PRO A 560 19.78 -27.36 35.42
CA PRO A 560 21.11 -26.90 35.04
C PRO A 560 21.61 -27.42 33.68
N GLU A 561 21.03 -28.50 33.17
CA GLU A 561 21.38 -29.12 31.89
C GLU A 561 20.64 -28.48 30.70
N TYR A 562 19.64 -27.63 30.96
CA TYR A 562 18.88 -26.94 29.92
C TYR A 562 19.46 -25.56 29.62
N SER A 563 19.08 -25.01 28.47
CA SER A 563 19.42 -23.65 28.05
C SER A 563 19.03 -22.64 29.12
N GLN A 564 20.02 -21.95 29.68
CA GLN A 564 19.79 -20.95 30.73
C GLN A 564 19.26 -19.64 30.14
N THR A 565 19.31 -19.49 28.80
CA THR A 565 18.75 -18.35 28.09
C THR A 565 17.30 -18.62 27.65
N LEU A 566 17.03 -19.78 27.05
CA LEU A 566 15.72 -20.11 26.47
C LEU A 566 14.74 -20.69 27.49
N MET A 567 15.20 -21.30 28.59
CA MET A 567 14.32 -21.89 29.61
C MET A 567 14.09 -21.03 30.85
N ASP A 568 14.70 -19.84 30.95
CA ASP A 568 14.47 -18.87 32.03
C ASP A 568 13.70 -17.64 31.51
N PRO A 569 12.39 -17.49 31.77
CA PRO A 569 11.59 -16.35 31.34
C PRO A 569 11.77 -15.10 32.21
N SER A 570 12.88 -14.98 32.95
CA SER A 570 13.20 -13.79 33.73
C SER A 570 13.27 -12.53 32.85
N ALA A 571 13.09 -11.35 33.47
CA ALA A 571 13.16 -10.06 32.78
C ALA A 571 14.48 -9.84 32.03
N LYS A 572 15.56 -10.55 32.43
CA LYS A 572 16.86 -10.51 31.76
C LYS A 572 16.82 -11.19 30.38
N ASN A 573 16.10 -12.29 30.26
CA ASN A 573 16.16 -13.18 29.10
C ASN A 573 14.96 -13.05 28.16
N ILE A 574 13.82 -12.53 28.63
CA ILE A 574 12.57 -12.52 27.85
C ILE A 574 12.69 -11.81 26.48
N GLU A 575 13.49 -10.74 26.39
CA GLU A 575 13.77 -10.05 25.11
C GLU A 575 14.63 -10.91 24.17
N VAL A 576 15.62 -11.62 24.73
CA VAL A 576 16.47 -12.55 23.98
C VAL A 576 15.65 -13.73 23.49
N ILE A 577 14.74 -14.28 24.31
CA ILE A 577 13.84 -15.36 23.90
C ILE A 577 12.96 -14.93 22.72
N GLY A 578 12.33 -13.75 22.81
CA GLY A 578 11.45 -13.22 21.76
C GLY A 578 12.16 -12.90 20.44
N THR A 579 13.48 -12.73 20.46
CA THR A 579 14.31 -12.53 19.27
C THR A 579 14.96 -13.82 18.78
N ALA A 580 15.32 -14.74 19.67
CA ALA A 580 16.02 -15.98 19.34
C ALA A 580 15.10 -17.08 18.78
N VAL A 581 13.83 -17.11 19.24
CA VAL A 581 12.86 -18.14 18.84
C VAL A 581 11.70 -17.51 18.07
N ASN A 582 11.58 -17.88 16.80
CA ASN A 582 10.47 -17.49 15.96
C ASN A 582 9.30 -18.47 16.10
N CYS A 583 8.35 -18.10 16.94
CA CYS A 583 7.09 -18.82 17.11
C CYS A 583 5.99 -18.41 16.09
N LYS A 584 6.29 -17.53 15.13
CA LYS A 584 5.30 -17.06 14.15
C LYS A 584 5.11 -18.06 13.01
N ALA A 585 3.85 -18.27 12.65
CA ALA A 585 3.44 -19.17 11.57
C ALA A 585 3.30 -18.44 10.22
N THR A 586 4.15 -18.75 9.25
CA THR A 586 3.96 -18.38 7.84
C THR A 586 4.49 -19.54 6.98
N THR A 587 3.77 -20.24 6.06
CA THR A 587 2.48 -20.06 5.38
C THR A 587 1.85 -21.42 4.97
N ARG A 588 0.58 -21.66 5.32
CA ARG A 588 -0.46 -22.32 4.50
C ARG A 588 -1.74 -21.47 4.70
N LEU A 589 -2.42 -21.06 3.63
CA LEU A 589 -3.69 -20.29 3.68
C LEU A 589 -4.80 -21.07 4.43
N PRO A 590 -5.85 -20.45 5.02
CA PRO A 590 -6.04 -19.08 5.56
C PRO A 590 -6.67 -19.05 6.99
N SER A 591 -6.30 -18.10 7.87
CA SER A 591 -7.22 -17.43 8.83
C SER A 591 -6.47 -16.51 9.81
N GLY A 592 -6.82 -15.20 9.80
CA GLY A 592 -6.74 -14.32 10.97
C GLY A 592 -5.46 -13.51 11.18
N GLY A 593 -5.46 -12.24 10.75
CA GLY A 593 -4.77 -11.19 11.51
C GLY A 593 -5.82 -10.54 12.42
N GLY A 594 -5.65 -10.58 13.75
CA GLY A 594 -6.69 -10.16 14.71
C GLY A 594 -6.48 -8.79 15.38
N GLY A 595 -5.27 -8.26 15.44
CA GLY A 595 -4.96 -7.01 16.15
C GLY A 595 -4.99 -5.77 15.27
N ASP A 596 -4.11 -5.71 14.26
CA ASP A 596 -4.04 -4.58 13.33
C ASP A 596 -5.24 -4.53 12.37
N GLU A 597 -5.77 -5.70 12.03
CA GLU A 597 -6.97 -5.84 11.21
C GLU A 597 -8.22 -5.36 11.96
N ALA A 598 -8.33 -5.58 13.28
CA ALA A 598 -9.45 -5.06 14.07
C ALA A 598 -9.41 -3.53 14.16
N ARG A 599 -8.23 -2.93 14.29
CA ARG A 599 -8.05 -1.46 14.26
C ARG A 599 -8.33 -0.88 12.87
N ARG A 600 -7.87 -1.53 11.80
CA ARG A 600 -8.20 -1.15 10.42
C ARG A 600 -9.69 -1.30 10.11
N ARG A 601 -10.31 -2.41 10.51
CA ARG A 601 -11.77 -2.63 10.38
C ARG A 601 -12.56 -1.61 11.17
N PHE A 602 -12.14 -1.28 12.39
CA PHE A 602 -12.77 -0.24 13.20
C PHE A 602 -12.68 1.15 12.53
N ALA A 603 -11.51 1.53 12.03
CA ALA A 603 -11.33 2.81 11.33
C ALA A 603 -12.19 2.90 10.06
N VAL A 604 -12.28 1.81 9.28
CA VAL A 604 -13.15 1.72 8.09
C VAL A 604 -14.63 1.81 8.48
N ILE A 605 -15.06 1.12 9.54
CA ILE A 605 -16.45 1.17 10.03
C ILE A 605 -16.81 2.56 10.55
N VAL A 606 -15.90 3.26 11.23
CA VAL A 606 -16.12 4.64 11.71
C VAL A 606 -16.23 5.62 10.55
N LEU A 607 -15.37 5.49 9.54
CA LEU A 607 -15.44 6.34 8.34
C LEU A 607 -16.73 6.09 7.55
N ASP A 608 -17.13 4.83 7.37
CA ASP A 608 -18.39 4.46 6.71
C ASP A 608 -19.61 4.96 7.50
N CYS A 609 -19.58 4.91 8.83
CA CYS A 609 -20.63 5.47 9.68
C CYS A 609 -20.74 7.01 9.52
N ALA A 610 -19.61 7.73 9.48
CA ALA A 610 -19.60 9.18 9.28
C ALA A 610 -20.12 9.60 7.90
N LEU A 611 -19.74 8.86 6.84
CA LEU A 611 -20.21 9.10 5.47
C LEU A 611 -21.72 8.82 5.34
N ASN A 612 -22.20 7.71 5.90
CA ASN A 612 -23.63 7.38 5.91
C ASN A 612 -24.45 8.40 6.74
N LEU A 613 -23.92 8.93 7.84
CA LEU A 613 -24.57 9.98 8.63
C LEU A 613 -24.67 11.30 7.86
N MET A 614 -23.60 11.71 7.17
CA MET A 614 -23.62 12.91 6.33
C MET A 614 -24.60 12.78 5.16
N ALA A 615 -24.67 11.61 4.52
CA ALA A 615 -25.60 11.32 3.43
C ALA A 615 -27.07 11.21 3.90
N CYS A 616 -27.32 10.67 5.10
CA CYS A 616 -28.68 10.52 5.64
C CYS A 616 -29.27 11.80 6.23
N VAL A 617 -28.46 12.59 6.94
CA VAL A 617 -28.96 13.68 7.80
C VAL A 617 -28.19 14.97 7.59
N GLY A 618 -26.88 14.90 7.32
CA GLY A 618 -26.02 16.08 7.24
C GLY A 618 -26.44 17.07 6.15
N VAL A 619 -26.63 16.60 4.91
CA VAL A 619 -27.02 17.46 3.78
C VAL A 619 -28.43 18.03 3.98
N GLU A 620 -29.38 17.20 4.40
CA GLU A 620 -30.77 17.63 4.67
C GLU A 620 -30.83 18.65 5.81
N ALA A 621 -30.07 18.44 6.90
CA ALA A 621 -29.99 19.38 8.02
C ALA A 621 -29.33 20.70 7.61
N ILE A 622 -28.29 20.68 6.76
CA ILE A 622 -27.67 21.90 6.22
C ILE A 622 -28.70 22.69 5.40
N VAL A 623 -29.45 22.05 4.52
CA VAL A 623 -30.50 22.73 3.74
C VAL A 623 -31.57 23.30 4.68
N VAL A 624 -32.11 22.52 5.62
CA VAL A 624 -33.13 23.01 6.58
C VAL A 624 -32.60 24.18 7.42
N LEU A 625 -31.37 24.12 7.92
CA LEU A 625 -30.74 25.19 8.70
C LEU A 625 -30.45 26.44 7.85
N SER A 626 -30.11 26.29 6.56
CA SER A 626 -29.95 27.43 5.65
C SER A 626 -31.25 28.19 5.38
N TYR A 627 -32.42 27.58 5.64
CA TYR A 627 -33.73 28.20 5.50
C TYR A 627 -34.47 28.43 6.83
N SER A 628 -33.86 28.11 7.98
CA SER A 628 -34.53 28.22 9.29
C SER A 628 -34.97 29.65 9.61
N ASP A 629 -34.22 30.64 9.14
CA ASP A 629 -34.54 32.06 9.36
C ASP A 629 -35.61 32.59 8.39
N LYS A 630 -35.93 31.81 7.34
CA LYS A 630 -36.93 32.14 6.31
C LYS A 630 -38.27 31.40 6.52
N PHE A 631 -38.29 30.31 7.28
CA PHE A 631 -39.50 29.54 7.61
C PHE A 631 -39.92 29.76 9.06
N ASP A 632 -40.92 30.63 9.27
CA ASP A 632 -41.57 30.73 10.58
C ASP A 632 -42.45 29.48 10.80
N LEU A 633 -42.08 28.64 11.77
CA LEU A 633 -42.70 27.36 12.09
C LEU A 633 -44.17 27.46 12.58
N LYS A 634 -44.73 28.68 12.64
CA LYS A 634 -46.15 28.92 12.86
C LYS A 634 -46.88 29.01 11.52
N LEU A 635 -47.42 27.88 11.05
CA LEU A 635 -48.37 27.77 9.93
C LEU A 635 -49.41 28.91 9.92
N GLN A 636 -49.19 29.93 9.09
CA GLN A 636 -50.17 30.94 8.66
C GLN A 636 -49.96 31.20 7.15
N PRO A 637 -50.97 31.04 6.28
CA PRO A 637 -50.81 31.01 4.82
C PRO A 637 -50.77 32.42 4.19
N HIS A 638 -49.94 33.33 4.69
CA HIS A 638 -50.06 34.77 4.34
C HIS A 638 -48.83 35.47 3.75
N ASN A 639 -47.80 34.75 3.30
CA ASN A 639 -46.72 35.37 2.52
C ASN A 639 -46.54 34.71 1.15
N TYR A 640 -47.49 34.98 0.25
CA TYR A 640 -47.40 34.60 -1.17
C TYR A 640 -46.31 35.37 -1.95
N LEU A 641 -45.70 36.41 -1.36
CA LEU A 641 -44.73 37.28 -2.03
C LEU A 641 -43.34 36.66 -2.25
N VAL A 642 -42.93 35.68 -1.45
CA VAL A 642 -41.66 34.95 -1.67
C VAL A 642 -41.72 34.07 -2.93
N TRP A 643 -42.93 33.70 -3.36
CA TRP A 643 -43.16 32.86 -4.54
C TRP A 643 -43.20 33.63 -5.87
N TYR A 644 -42.99 34.95 -5.86
CA TYR A 644 -42.96 35.79 -7.08
C TYR A 644 -41.55 36.17 -7.54
N ASP A 645 -40.51 35.83 -6.77
CA ASP A 645 -39.12 36.02 -7.15
C ASP A 645 -38.62 34.76 -7.88
N ASN A 646 -38.62 34.81 -9.22
CA ASN A 646 -38.45 33.64 -10.08
C ASN A 646 -37.11 32.89 -9.84
N GLU A 647 -36.05 33.59 -9.42
CA GLU A 647 -34.77 32.94 -9.09
C GLU A 647 -34.78 32.27 -7.71
N ALA A 648 -35.33 32.95 -6.68
CA ALA A 648 -35.40 32.39 -5.34
C ALA A 648 -36.34 31.17 -5.26
N VAL A 649 -37.42 31.17 -6.04
CA VAL A 649 -38.34 30.02 -6.15
C VAL A 649 -37.69 28.86 -6.89
N ALA A 650 -36.95 29.09 -7.97
CA ALA A 650 -36.28 28.02 -8.70
C ALA A 650 -35.19 27.34 -7.85
N ILE A 651 -34.42 28.13 -7.09
CA ILE A 651 -33.41 27.63 -6.15
C ILE A 651 -34.08 26.87 -5.00
N ALA A 652 -35.09 27.47 -4.36
CA ALA A 652 -35.81 26.83 -3.27
C ALA A 652 -36.49 25.53 -3.73
N VAL A 653 -37.19 25.51 -4.87
CA VAL A 653 -37.86 24.29 -5.38
C VAL A 653 -36.85 23.17 -5.66
N ASN A 654 -35.69 23.47 -6.24
CA ASN A 654 -34.65 22.47 -6.49
C ASN A 654 -34.00 21.98 -5.19
N GLU A 655 -33.79 22.84 -4.21
CA GLU A 655 -33.22 22.46 -2.92
C GLU A 655 -34.24 21.73 -2.03
N PHE A 656 -35.51 22.10 -2.04
CA PHE A 656 -36.59 21.39 -1.33
C PHE A 656 -36.88 20.01 -1.91
N GLN A 657 -36.63 19.79 -3.21
CA GLN A 657 -36.67 18.44 -3.80
C GLN A 657 -35.65 17.48 -3.18
N THR A 658 -34.59 17.98 -2.53
CA THR A 658 -33.68 17.13 -1.75
C THR A 658 -34.25 16.72 -0.38
N LEU A 659 -35.23 17.45 0.15
CA LEU A 659 -35.86 17.19 1.46
C LEU A 659 -37.07 16.26 1.39
N VAL A 660 -37.68 16.12 0.21
CA VAL A 660 -38.88 15.29 0.00
C VAL A 660 -38.51 14.09 -0.86
N VAL A 661 -39.10 12.93 -0.56
CA VAL A 661 -38.94 11.74 -1.40
C VAL A 661 -39.59 11.97 -2.76
N VAL A 662 -38.78 12.18 -3.81
CA VAL A 662 -39.27 12.54 -5.15
C VAL A 662 -39.46 11.34 -6.07
N SER A 663 -38.98 10.15 -5.68
CA SER A 663 -39.20 8.91 -6.44
C SER A 663 -39.01 7.65 -5.60
N TRP A 664 -39.46 6.50 -6.11
CA TRP A 664 -39.18 5.19 -5.51
C TRP A 664 -37.69 4.88 -5.42
N VAL A 665 -36.88 5.35 -6.38
CA VAL A 665 -35.42 5.19 -6.35
C VAL A 665 -34.83 6.02 -5.22
N ASP A 666 -35.29 7.26 -5.05
CA ASP A 666 -34.88 8.16 -3.96
C ASP A 666 -35.26 7.57 -2.58
N LEU A 667 -36.48 7.06 -2.43
CA LEU A 667 -36.92 6.37 -1.22
C LEU A 667 -36.03 5.18 -0.89
N VAL A 668 -35.75 4.34 -1.88
CA VAL A 668 -34.90 3.15 -1.73
C VAL A 668 -33.47 3.56 -1.40
N SER A 669 -32.90 4.57 -2.06
CA SER A 669 -31.56 5.09 -1.76
C SER A 669 -31.45 5.60 -0.33
N ARG A 670 -32.40 6.42 0.15
CA ARG A 670 -32.43 6.90 1.55
C ARG A 670 -32.60 5.77 2.56
N THR A 671 -33.42 4.78 2.22
CA THR A 671 -33.62 3.58 3.04
C THR A 671 -32.34 2.75 3.12
N ILE A 672 -31.60 2.60 2.02
CA ILE A 672 -30.30 1.90 1.98
C ILE A 672 -29.28 2.57 2.90
N PHE A 673 -29.14 3.90 2.85
CA PHE A 673 -28.21 4.61 3.74
C PHE A 673 -28.62 4.50 5.21
N SER A 674 -29.93 4.55 5.50
CA SER A 674 -30.46 4.35 6.87
C SER A 674 -30.22 2.94 7.39
N LEU A 675 -30.41 1.92 6.55
CA LEU A 675 -30.08 0.53 6.85
C LEU A 675 -28.57 0.32 6.98
N GLY A 676 -27.76 1.04 6.19
CA GLY A 676 -26.29 1.05 6.27
C GLY A 676 -25.79 1.65 7.60
N LEU A 677 -26.40 2.75 8.06
CA LEU A 677 -26.13 3.32 9.38
C LEU A 677 -26.54 2.36 10.51
N LEU A 678 -27.67 1.66 10.36
CA LEU A 678 -28.10 0.64 11.32
C LEU A 678 -27.14 -0.56 11.33
N ALA A 679 -26.72 -1.04 10.15
CA ALA A 679 -25.80 -2.16 10.03
C ALA A 679 -24.40 -1.84 10.59
N THR A 680 -23.86 -0.65 10.31
CA THR A 680 -22.57 -0.20 10.85
C THR A 680 -22.62 -0.04 12.36
N THR A 681 -23.68 0.54 12.93
CA THR A 681 -23.84 0.67 14.39
C THR A 681 -24.01 -0.68 15.10
N ILE A 682 -24.74 -1.64 14.50
CA ILE A 682 -24.85 -3.02 15.01
C ILE A 682 -23.48 -3.71 14.97
N THR A 683 -22.75 -3.60 13.86
CA THR A 683 -21.43 -4.22 13.68
C THR A 683 -20.40 -3.61 14.63
N MET A 684 -20.46 -2.30 14.87
CA MET A 684 -19.62 -1.58 15.84
C MET A 684 -19.92 -2.05 17.26
N LYS A 685 -21.19 -2.25 17.61
CA LYS A 685 -21.61 -2.82 18.90
C LYS A 685 -21.09 -4.25 19.08
N GLU A 686 -21.19 -5.12 18.08
CA GLU A 686 -20.65 -6.49 18.14
C GLU A 686 -19.12 -6.51 18.27
N LEU A 687 -18.41 -5.67 17.52
CA LEU A 687 -16.95 -5.53 17.61
C LEU A 687 -16.51 -5.06 19.00
N LEU A 688 -17.24 -4.11 19.59
CA LEU A 688 -17.01 -3.63 20.96
C LEU A 688 -17.30 -4.71 22.02
N GLN A 689 -18.23 -5.64 21.74
CA GLN A 689 -18.57 -6.75 22.63
C GLN A 689 -17.60 -7.94 22.53
N ARG A 690 -16.86 -8.09 21.42
CA ARG A 690 -15.89 -9.19 21.18
C ARG A 690 -14.46 -8.91 21.64
N LEU A 691 -14.18 -7.71 22.17
CA LEU A 691 -12.88 -7.41 22.78
C LEU A 691 -12.73 -8.16 24.12
N PRO A 692 -11.61 -8.87 24.39
CA PRO A 692 -11.46 -9.65 25.61
C PRO A 692 -11.48 -8.74 26.86
N ARG A 693 -12.36 -9.05 27.81
CA ARG A 693 -12.20 -8.59 29.19
C ARG A 693 -11.19 -9.52 29.87
N ASN A 694 -9.96 -9.07 30.07
CA ASN A 694 -9.11 -9.62 31.12
C ASN A 694 -8.36 -8.51 31.85
N THR A 695 -8.63 -8.48 33.14
CA THR A 695 -8.05 -7.66 34.20
C THR A 695 -6.89 -8.41 34.86
N ALA A 696 -5.70 -7.81 34.94
CA ALA A 696 -4.79 -7.93 36.10
C ALA A 696 -3.74 -6.82 36.07
N ARG A 697 -3.44 -6.27 37.25
CA ARG A 697 -2.67 -5.06 37.57
C ARG A 697 -1.16 -5.22 37.37
N VAL A 698 -0.49 -4.18 36.86
CA VAL A 698 0.69 -3.55 37.51
C VAL A 698 0.61 -2.03 37.25
N SER A 699 0.94 -1.27 38.29
CA SER A 699 0.64 0.14 38.57
C SER A 699 1.72 1.13 38.10
N GLN A 700 1.32 2.24 37.48
CA GLN A 700 2.00 3.55 37.50
C GLN A 700 0.96 4.69 37.31
N PRO A 701 0.87 5.72 38.17
CA PRO A 701 -0.23 6.71 38.08
C PRO A 701 0.18 8.06 37.45
N VAL A 702 -0.78 8.71 36.78
CA VAL A 702 -0.74 10.07 36.17
C VAL A 702 -2.05 10.81 36.54
N LEU A 703 -1.99 12.10 36.88
CA LEU A 703 -3.05 12.94 37.50
C LEU A 703 -3.83 13.84 36.51
N PHE A 704 -5.16 13.96 36.66
CA PHE A 704 -6.06 14.96 36.02
C PHE A 704 -7.16 15.42 37.01
N ALA A 705 -7.60 16.69 36.95
CA ALA A 705 -8.74 17.25 37.71
C ALA A 705 -9.87 17.73 36.76
N GLU A 706 -11.16 17.45 37.07
CA GLU A 706 -12.37 17.95 36.35
C GLU A 706 -13.68 17.70 37.15
N ASP A 707 -14.66 18.63 37.12
CA ASP A 707 -15.78 18.77 38.10
C ASP A 707 -17.15 18.13 37.72
N THR A 708 -17.30 17.37 36.62
CA THR A 708 -18.54 16.57 36.40
C THR A 708 -18.34 15.30 35.53
N PRO A 709 -19.19 14.26 35.69
CA PRO A 709 -18.88 12.92 35.18
C PRO A 709 -19.45 12.64 33.78
N ARG A 710 -18.58 12.40 32.80
CA ARG A 710 -18.86 11.49 31.65
C ARG A 710 -17.75 10.44 31.57
N LYS A 711 -18.16 9.17 31.57
CA LYS A 711 -17.27 8.00 31.58
C LYS A 711 -16.63 7.80 30.21
N GLY A 712 -15.31 7.96 30.16
CA GLY A 712 -14.51 7.62 28.98
C GLY A 712 -13.17 8.34 28.92
N ALA A 713 -12.36 8.28 29.98
CA ALA A 713 -10.95 8.66 29.93
C ALA A 713 -10.17 7.83 30.96
N TRP A 714 -9.01 7.30 30.56
CA TRP A 714 -8.07 6.64 31.46
C TRP A 714 -7.27 7.73 32.20
N GLY A 715 -7.57 7.94 33.47
CA GLY A 715 -6.93 8.84 34.42
C GLY A 715 -7.74 8.87 35.72
N VAL A 716 -7.09 8.92 36.88
CA VAL A 716 -7.81 9.08 38.16
C VAL A 716 -8.32 10.52 38.22
N LYS A 717 -9.63 10.72 38.18
CA LYS A 717 -10.28 12.02 38.39
C LYS A 717 -10.32 12.33 39.89
N LEU A 718 -9.68 13.42 40.29
CA LEU A 718 -9.87 14.03 41.62
C LEU A 718 -10.69 15.30 41.42
N GLY A 719 -11.90 15.33 41.98
CA GLY A 719 -12.71 16.54 42.02
C GLY A 719 -12.13 17.45 43.09
N ILE A 720 -11.33 18.44 42.66
CA ILE A 720 -10.80 19.49 43.52
C ILE A 720 -11.29 20.85 43.02
N SER A 721 -11.63 21.71 43.96
CA SER A 721 -12.16 23.05 43.69
C SER A 721 -11.09 24.04 43.21
N GLY A 722 -9.82 23.74 43.51
CA GLY A 722 -8.64 24.51 43.08
C GLY A 722 -7.91 25.26 44.19
N LEU A 723 -8.37 25.21 45.45
CA LEU A 723 -7.69 25.83 46.59
C LEU A 723 -6.34 25.17 46.95
N ALA A 724 -5.34 25.95 47.38
CA ALA A 724 -3.96 25.51 47.59
C ALA A 724 -3.82 24.30 48.53
N ASP A 725 -4.54 24.27 49.66
CA ASP A 725 -4.49 23.17 50.62
C ASP A 725 -5.00 21.84 50.03
N GLU A 726 -6.01 21.92 49.14
CA GLU A 726 -6.61 20.77 48.46
C GLU A 726 -5.68 20.26 47.34
N VAL A 727 -4.95 21.16 46.69
CA VAL A 727 -3.94 20.83 45.68
C VAL A 727 -2.71 20.19 46.32
N ASP A 728 -2.22 20.73 47.45
CA ASP A 728 -1.04 20.23 48.17
C ASP A 728 -1.24 18.84 48.77
N GLU A 729 -2.40 18.60 49.40
CA GLU A 729 -2.75 17.28 49.93
C GLU A 729 -2.72 16.23 48.81
N LYS A 730 -3.27 16.57 47.64
CA LYS A 730 -3.34 15.63 46.51
C LYS A 730 -2.04 15.44 45.77
N TRP A 731 -1.21 16.48 45.64
CA TRP A 731 0.12 16.33 45.04
C TRP A 731 1.05 15.51 45.93
N SER A 732 0.81 15.50 47.26
CA SER A 732 1.56 14.66 48.20
C SER A 732 1.42 13.16 48.01
N GLU A 733 0.37 12.72 47.32
CA GLU A 733 0.09 11.30 47.06
C GLU A 733 0.99 10.70 45.96
N PHE A 734 1.79 11.53 45.25
CA PHE A 734 2.55 11.13 44.06
C PHE A 734 4.06 11.33 44.25
N ASP A 735 4.85 10.36 43.78
CA ASP A 735 6.31 10.46 43.77
C ASP A 735 6.74 11.48 42.71
N SER A 736 7.35 12.56 43.19
CA SER A 736 7.71 13.71 42.39
C SER A 736 8.76 13.39 41.30
N SER A 737 9.54 12.31 41.46
CA SER A 737 10.52 11.86 40.47
C SER A 737 9.92 11.15 39.25
N THR A 738 8.63 10.77 39.29
CA THR A 738 7.98 9.92 38.27
C THR A 738 7.01 10.66 37.35
N VAL A 739 6.62 11.88 37.71
CA VAL A 739 5.62 12.65 36.97
C VAL A 739 6.25 13.37 35.79
N VAL A 740 5.79 13.04 34.58
CA VAL A 740 6.35 13.54 33.31
C VAL A 740 5.46 14.57 32.63
N GLN A 741 4.16 14.63 32.94
CA GLN A 741 3.23 15.61 32.37
C GLN A 741 2.11 15.96 33.33
N VAL A 742 1.72 17.24 33.37
CA VAL A 742 0.60 17.74 34.21
C VAL A 742 -0.47 18.34 33.30
N LEU A 743 -1.73 17.95 33.49
CA LEU A 743 -2.88 18.51 32.77
C LEU A 743 -3.98 18.96 33.75
N ILE A 744 -4.37 20.21 33.60
CA ILE A 744 -5.38 20.89 34.42
C ILE A 744 -6.55 21.29 33.52
N ARG A 745 -7.78 20.97 33.92
CA ARG A 745 -8.98 21.29 33.14
C ARG A 745 -10.13 21.75 34.03
N HIS A 746 -10.84 22.80 33.61
CA HIS A 746 -12.12 23.19 34.21
C HIS A 746 -12.03 23.53 35.72
N CYS A 747 -10.90 24.10 36.16
CA CYS A 747 -10.73 24.61 37.52
C CYS A 747 -11.20 26.07 37.56
N PRO A 748 -12.26 26.41 38.31
CA PRO A 748 -12.79 27.77 38.35
C PRO A 748 -11.93 28.75 39.17
N ALA A 749 -11.07 28.25 40.07
CA ALA A 749 -10.17 29.04 40.91
C ALA A 749 -8.90 28.22 41.26
N LEU A 750 -8.00 28.02 40.29
CA LEU A 750 -6.75 27.26 40.48
C LEU A 750 -5.71 28.07 41.28
N GLU A 751 -5.22 27.54 42.39
CA GLU A 751 -4.04 28.00 43.12
C GLU A 751 -2.90 26.99 42.93
N ILE A 752 -1.72 27.45 42.49
CA ILE A 752 -0.59 26.56 42.18
C ILE A 752 0.24 26.34 43.44
N SER A 753 0.25 25.08 43.90
CA SER A 753 1.02 24.66 45.07
C SER A 753 2.54 24.85 44.88
N ALA A 754 3.23 25.15 45.99
CA ALA A 754 4.69 25.28 46.03
C ALA A 754 5.42 23.95 45.75
N ARG A 755 4.75 22.79 45.85
CA ARG A 755 5.33 21.48 45.55
C ARG A 755 5.50 21.20 44.07
N PHE A 756 5.01 22.09 43.20
CA PHE A 756 5.18 21.97 41.75
C PHE A 756 6.65 21.79 41.33
N SER A 757 7.56 22.43 42.05
CA SER A 757 9.01 22.36 41.82
C SER A 757 9.63 21.01 42.18
N GLU A 758 8.94 20.16 42.94
CA GLU A 758 9.47 18.85 43.33
C GLU A 758 9.44 17.86 42.13
N PHE A 759 8.68 18.16 41.06
CA PHE A 759 8.49 17.28 39.90
C PHE A 759 9.66 17.32 38.90
N HIS A 760 10.80 16.72 39.27
CA HIS A 760 12.06 16.80 38.50
C HIS A 760 12.01 16.16 37.10
N SER A 761 11.07 15.24 36.84
CA SER A 761 10.92 14.53 35.56
C SER A 761 9.91 15.17 34.61
N LEU A 762 9.35 16.32 34.97
CA LEU A 762 8.28 16.97 34.23
C LEU A 762 8.77 17.51 32.88
N ARG A 763 8.02 17.17 31.82
CA ARG A 763 8.33 17.50 30.42
C ARG A 763 7.25 18.36 29.74
N GLY A 764 6.03 18.40 30.27
CA GLY A 764 4.96 19.21 29.69
C GLY A 764 3.87 19.60 30.67
N ILE A 765 3.28 20.78 30.44
CA ILE A 765 2.19 21.35 31.25
C ILE A 765 1.07 21.79 30.32
N LYS A 766 -0.16 21.39 30.64
CA LYS A 766 -1.34 21.72 29.86
C LYS A 766 -2.46 22.27 30.75
N VAL A 767 -3.07 23.39 30.38
CA VAL A 767 -4.20 24.00 31.12
C VAL A 767 -5.31 24.36 30.13
N TYR A 768 -6.51 23.81 30.33
CA TYR A 768 -7.67 24.09 29.47
C TYR A 768 -8.88 24.57 30.26
N ASN A 769 -9.49 25.67 29.80
CA ASN A 769 -10.80 26.13 30.29
C ASN A 769 -10.83 26.33 31.83
N SER A 770 -9.74 26.85 32.39
CA SER A 770 -9.56 27.06 33.84
C SER A 770 -9.25 28.53 34.14
N THR A 771 -9.79 29.04 35.25
CA THR A 771 -9.45 30.36 35.78
C THR A 771 -8.44 30.19 36.91
N ILE A 772 -7.32 30.92 36.83
CA ILE A 772 -6.28 30.86 37.85
C ILE A 772 -6.53 31.98 38.84
N ALA A 773 -6.70 31.63 40.12
CA ALA A 773 -7.07 32.56 41.19
C ALA A 773 -5.85 33.37 41.65
N ASP A 774 -6.07 34.58 42.17
CA ASP A 774 -5.03 35.55 42.59
C ASP A 774 -4.06 36.00 41.46
N TRP A 775 -4.53 36.03 40.22
CA TRP A 775 -3.75 36.43 39.05
C TRP A 775 -4.23 37.75 38.42
N ASP A 776 -3.35 38.75 38.37
CA ASP A 776 -3.55 40.00 37.62
C ASP A 776 -3.38 39.84 36.09
N GLY A 777 -3.31 38.59 35.60
CA GLY A 777 -3.16 38.25 34.18
C GLY A 777 -1.71 38.07 33.70
N VAL A 778 -0.72 38.21 34.59
CA VAL A 778 0.69 37.92 34.33
C VAL A 778 1.03 36.51 34.85
N LEU A 779 1.71 35.67 34.06
CA LEU A 779 2.17 34.34 34.50
C LEU A 779 3.01 34.47 35.80
N PRO A 780 2.64 33.83 36.92
CA PRO A 780 3.19 34.12 38.24
C PRO A 780 4.60 33.54 38.40
N ALA A 781 5.40 34.23 39.22
CA ALA A 781 6.73 33.77 39.62
C ALA A 781 6.74 32.39 40.32
N GLY A 782 5.60 31.89 40.84
CA GLY A 782 5.49 30.56 41.46
C GLY A 782 5.55 29.39 40.47
N LEU A 783 5.03 29.58 39.24
CA LEU A 783 5.24 28.67 38.10
C LEU A 783 6.66 28.81 37.52
N LEU A 784 7.48 29.71 38.06
CA LEU A 784 8.87 29.99 37.68
C LEU A 784 9.75 30.15 38.93
N SER A 785 9.40 29.43 40.01
CA SER A 785 10.24 29.37 41.21
C SER A 785 11.64 28.95 40.78
N THR A 786 12.67 29.29 41.57
CA THR A 786 14.07 28.92 41.28
C THR A 786 14.26 27.43 40.98
N ASP A 787 13.28 26.60 41.34
CA ASP A 787 13.22 25.14 41.19
C ASP A 787 12.26 24.66 40.06
N PHE A 788 12.02 25.47 39.02
CA PHE A 788 11.22 25.03 37.85
C PHE A 788 11.90 23.86 37.10
N PRO A 789 11.16 22.80 36.67
CA PRO A 789 11.78 21.63 36.07
C PRO A 789 12.46 21.95 34.73
N PRO A 790 13.77 21.68 34.55
CA PRO A 790 14.56 22.16 33.41
C PRO A 790 14.23 21.47 32.07
N ASN A 791 13.37 20.45 32.08
CA ASN A 791 13.08 19.59 30.94
C ASN A 791 11.71 19.85 30.29
N VAL A 792 10.98 20.90 30.69
CA VAL A 792 9.65 21.21 30.17
C VAL A 792 9.75 21.85 28.78
N HIS A 793 9.30 21.14 27.75
CA HIS A 793 9.36 21.57 26.35
C HIS A 793 7.98 21.63 25.65
N ASP A 794 6.90 21.21 26.31
CA ASP A 794 5.51 21.32 25.81
C ASP A 794 4.67 22.18 26.77
N ILE A 795 4.37 23.41 26.37
CA ILE A 795 3.55 24.37 27.14
C ILE A 795 2.26 24.65 26.37
N ASP A 796 1.13 24.27 26.95
CA ASP A 796 -0.19 24.42 26.32
C ASP A 796 -1.19 25.11 27.27
N PHE A 797 -1.53 26.37 26.99
CA PHE A 797 -2.59 27.11 27.65
C PHE A 797 -3.67 27.44 26.62
N CYS A 798 -4.87 26.89 26.81
CA CYS A 798 -5.97 27.07 25.87
C CYS A 798 -7.24 27.48 26.63
N VAL A 799 -7.87 28.59 26.22
CA VAL A 799 -9.04 29.18 26.89
C VAL A 799 -8.72 29.53 28.35
N THR A 800 -7.85 30.53 28.54
CA THR A 800 -7.42 31.04 29.85
C THR A 800 -7.54 32.57 29.91
N ASN A 801 -7.45 33.16 31.10
CA ASN A 801 -7.40 34.61 31.31
C ASN A 801 -5.98 35.21 31.20
N LEU A 802 -5.04 34.52 30.53
CA LEU A 802 -3.64 34.93 30.41
C LEU A 802 -3.50 36.20 29.55
N ARG A 803 -2.88 37.26 30.10
CA ARG A 803 -2.68 38.58 29.46
C ARG A 803 -1.22 38.89 29.14
N GLU A 804 -0.27 38.33 29.88
CA GLU A 804 1.16 38.59 29.70
C GLU A 804 2.03 37.37 30.11
N LEU A 805 3.17 37.19 29.43
CA LEU A 805 4.16 36.13 29.72
C LEU A 805 5.34 36.73 30.50
N HIS A 806 5.97 35.97 31.40
CA HIS A 806 7.14 36.44 32.13
C HIS A 806 8.41 36.47 31.24
N ASP A 807 9.28 37.46 31.46
CA ASP A 807 10.45 37.70 30.60
C ASP A 807 11.54 36.62 30.69
N ASP A 808 11.67 35.94 31.84
CA ASP A 808 12.74 34.96 32.09
C ASP A 808 12.45 33.53 31.56
N LEU A 809 11.34 33.33 30.84
CA LEU A 809 10.88 31.99 30.39
C LEU A 809 11.90 31.27 29.49
N ASP A 810 12.69 32.02 28.72
CA ASP A 810 13.76 31.54 27.85
C ASP A 810 14.98 30.98 28.59
N THR A 811 15.21 31.41 29.83
CA THR A 811 16.28 30.87 30.68
C THR A 811 15.88 29.58 31.39
N LYS A 812 14.58 29.25 31.36
CA LYS A 812 13.97 28.14 32.13
C LYS A 812 13.41 27.02 31.27
N CYS A 813 13.10 27.28 29.99
CA CYS A 813 12.67 26.26 29.05
C CYS A 813 13.78 25.96 28.03
N PRO A 814 13.90 24.71 27.54
CA PRO A 814 14.80 24.40 26.42
C PRO A 814 14.44 25.25 25.20
N THR A 815 15.43 25.80 24.51
CA THR A 815 15.24 26.56 23.27
C THR A 815 15.41 25.65 22.04
N GLY A 816 14.64 25.90 20.97
CA GLY A 816 14.82 25.21 19.68
C GLY A 816 13.61 24.43 19.15
N THR A 817 13.85 23.61 18.11
CA THR A 817 12.81 22.95 17.28
C THR A 817 11.92 21.95 18.01
N TYR A 818 12.33 21.46 19.17
CA TYR A 818 11.53 20.52 19.98
C TYR A 818 10.62 21.23 20.98
N THR A 819 10.74 22.55 21.12
CA THR A 819 9.93 23.36 22.03
C THR A 819 8.61 23.71 21.38
N ARG A 820 7.51 23.29 22.01
CA ARG A 820 6.14 23.51 21.57
C ARG A 820 5.43 24.45 22.53
N ILE A 821 4.91 25.55 22.00
CA ILE A 821 4.19 26.57 22.76
C ILE A 821 2.83 26.80 22.10
N GLN A 822 1.75 26.53 22.83
CA GLN A 822 0.38 26.69 22.39
C GLN A 822 -0.35 27.60 23.38
N LEU A 823 -0.70 28.81 22.95
CA LEU A 823 -1.36 29.84 23.75
C LEU A 823 -2.60 30.29 22.97
N GLU A 824 -3.68 29.54 23.05
CA GLU A 824 -4.85 29.73 22.18
C GLU A 824 -6.07 30.24 22.94
N TYR A 825 -6.83 31.15 22.31
CA TYR A 825 -8.04 31.78 22.85
C TYR A 825 -7.83 32.41 24.25
N GLY A 826 -6.67 33.06 24.44
CA GLY A 826 -6.32 33.82 25.63
C GLY A 826 -6.63 35.32 25.49
N GLN A 827 -6.01 36.16 26.35
CA GLN A 827 -6.17 37.61 26.36
C GLN A 827 -4.88 38.37 26.01
N LEU A 828 -3.92 37.73 25.33
CA LEU A 828 -2.68 38.38 24.90
C LEU A 828 -2.99 39.45 23.84
N THR A 829 -2.52 40.68 24.05
CA THR A 829 -2.71 41.79 23.09
C THR A 829 -1.47 42.07 22.23
N VAL A 830 -0.31 41.52 22.62
CA VAL A 830 0.96 41.66 21.90
C VAL A 830 1.75 40.34 21.90
N VAL A 831 2.59 40.12 20.90
CA VAL A 831 3.54 38.99 20.88
C VAL A 831 4.69 39.30 21.85
N HIS A 832 4.75 38.57 22.97
CA HIS A 832 5.76 38.82 24.01
C HIS A 832 7.20 38.55 23.51
N PRO A 833 8.19 39.42 23.79
CA PRO A 833 9.58 39.27 23.33
C PRO A 833 10.24 37.94 23.73
N VAL A 834 9.86 37.37 24.87
CA VAL A 834 10.38 36.08 25.34
C VAL A 834 10.11 34.93 24.37
N LEU A 835 9.00 34.97 23.63
CA LEU A 835 8.68 33.96 22.60
C LEU A 835 9.70 33.99 21.45
N LEU A 836 10.26 35.17 21.16
CA LEU A 836 11.30 35.33 20.15
C LEU A 836 12.64 34.74 20.61
N ARG A 837 12.93 34.87 21.91
CA ARG A 837 14.15 34.32 22.53
C ARG A 837 14.08 32.79 22.68
N LEU A 838 12.89 32.24 22.95
CA LEU A 838 12.65 30.80 23.09
C LEU A 838 12.86 30.00 21.79
N ARG A 839 12.65 30.64 20.65
CA ARG A 839 12.80 30.04 19.31
C ARG A 839 12.08 28.67 19.17
N PRO A 840 10.75 28.60 19.41
CA PRO A 840 10.03 27.34 19.40
C PRO A 840 9.94 26.70 18.01
N GLY A 841 9.81 25.37 17.94
CA GLY A 841 9.51 24.65 16.70
C GLY A 841 8.03 24.71 16.30
N TYR A 842 7.15 24.82 17.29
CA TYR A 842 5.71 24.98 17.09
C TYR A 842 5.22 26.12 17.98
N LEU A 843 4.57 27.11 17.37
CA LEU A 843 3.95 28.22 18.08
C LEU A 843 2.51 28.43 17.60
N ALA A 844 1.55 28.39 18.52
CA ALA A 844 0.17 28.71 18.21
C ALA A 844 -0.35 29.82 19.14
N LEU A 845 -0.87 30.89 18.54
CA LEU A 845 -1.42 32.09 19.17
C LEU A 845 -2.91 32.32 18.81
N THR A 846 -3.51 31.33 18.15
CA THR A 846 -4.88 31.33 17.61
C THR A 846 -5.89 31.99 18.56
N GLY A 847 -6.68 32.94 18.10
CA GLY A 847 -7.81 33.51 18.86
C GLY A 847 -7.47 34.49 19.99
N ASN A 848 -6.21 34.95 20.12
CA ASN A 848 -5.85 36.04 21.04
C ASN A 848 -6.15 37.42 20.41
N PRO A 849 -6.44 38.47 21.21
CA PRO A 849 -6.67 39.85 20.74
C PRO A 849 -5.39 40.59 20.34
N ILE A 850 -4.46 39.93 19.64
CA ILE A 850 -3.23 40.55 19.11
C ILE A 850 -3.55 41.15 17.74
N THR A 851 -3.25 42.43 17.57
CA THR A 851 -3.52 43.18 16.32
C THR A 851 -2.29 43.33 15.42
N GLU A 852 -1.07 43.18 15.98
CA GLU A 852 0.19 43.33 15.25
C GLU A 852 1.18 42.20 15.60
N LEU A 853 1.83 41.64 14.57
CA LEU A 853 2.87 40.62 14.72
C LEU A 853 4.27 41.24 14.66
N SER A 854 5.15 40.85 15.59
CA SER A 854 6.55 41.29 15.59
C SER A 854 7.32 40.70 14.39
N PRO A 855 8.12 41.50 13.64
CA PRO A 855 8.92 41.00 12.51
C PRO A 855 9.86 39.85 12.89
N GLY A 856 10.41 39.91 14.11
CA GLY A 856 11.35 38.89 14.62
C GLY A 856 10.75 37.49 14.71
N LEU A 857 9.42 37.35 14.71
CA LEU A 857 8.73 36.04 14.73
C LEU A 857 9.00 35.24 13.45
N PHE A 858 9.15 35.94 12.32
CA PHE A 858 9.38 35.34 11.00
C PHE A 858 10.86 35.03 10.74
N GLU A 859 11.75 35.59 11.57
CA GLU A 859 13.21 35.38 11.52
C GLU A 859 13.67 34.21 12.42
N ILE A 860 12.75 33.50 13.07
CA ILE A 860 13.06 32.32 13.88
C ILE A 860 13.19 31.09 12.97
N ASP A 861 14.43 30.65 12.77
CA ASP A 861 14.74 29.53 11.86
C ASP A 861 14.12 28.18 12.29
N SER A 862 13.83 28.00 13.58
CA SER A 862 13.29 26.75 14.14
C SER A 862 11.78 26.58 13.95
N ILE A 863 11.01 27.65 13.69
CA ILE A 863 9.55 27.56 13.56
C ILE A 863 9.20 26.72 12.34
N MET A 864 8.58 25.56 12.59
CA MET A 864 8.00 24.67 11.59
C MET A 864 6.51 24.94 11.38
N LEU A 865 5.80 25.40 12.42
CA LEU A 865 4.37 25.70 12.34
C LEU A 865 4.01 26.91 13.21
N LEU A 866 3.32 27.88 12.60
CA LEU A 866 2.80 29.09 13.24
C LEU A 866 1.28 29.16 13.09
N GLY A 867 0.55 29.03 14.20
CA GLY A 867 -0.92 29.15 14.24
C GLY A 867 -1.36 30.55 14.66
N ILE A 868 -1.96 31.33 13.75
CA ILE A 868 -2.44 32.71 14.02
C ILE A 868 -3.90 32.92 13.58
N SER A 869 -4.69 31.84 13.53
CA SER A 869 -6.07 31.91 13.04
C SER A 869 -6.97 32.68 14.02
N TYR A 870 -8.04 33.30 13.52
CA TYR A 870 -9.02 34.03 14.36
C TYR A 870 -8.46 35.21 15.18
N MET A 871 -7.36 35.82 14.72
CA MET A 871 -6.78 37.05 15.29
C MET A 871 -7.10 38.24 14.37
N ASP A 872 -7.25 39.45 14.93
CA ASP A 872 -7.60 40.67 14.17
C ASP A 872 -6.34 41.42 13.70
N ILE A 873 -5.51 40.71 12.93
CA ILE A 873 -4.29 41.26 12.34
C ILE A 873 -4.70 41.95 11.03
N HIS A 874 -4.27 43.20 10.81
CA HIS A 874 -4.62 43.94 9.59
C HIS A 874 -3.49 43.97 8.55
N GLU A 875 -2.23 43.93 8.99
CA GLU A 875 -1.05 43.93 8.12
C GLU A 875 0.04 43.00 8.66
N LEU A 876 0.81 42.37 7.76
CA LEU A 876 2.03 41.65 8.11
C LEU A 876 3.22 42.62 8.15
N PRO A 877 4.21 42.42 9.03
CA PRO A 877 5.34 43.34 9.15
C PRO A 877 6.13 43.49 7.84
N GLN A 878 6.32 44.74 7.38
CA GLN A 878 6.95 45.05 6.08
C GLN A 878 8.47 44.77 6.01
N ASN A 879 9.13 44.59 7.15
CA ASN A 879 10.59 44.41 7.26
C ASN A 879 11.03 42.96 7.56
N VAL A 880 10.38 41.94 6.97
CA VAL A 880 10.82 40.55 7.09
C VAL A 880 11.95 40.27 6.10
N THR A 881 13.20 40.21 6.59
CA THR A 881 14.38 40.04 5.71
C THR A 881 14.74 38.59 5.43
N LYS A 882 14.24 37.65 6.25
CA LYS A 882 14.38 36.20 6.09
C LYS A 882 13.06 35.52 6.43
N LEU A 883 12.53 34.71 5.52
CA LEU A 883 11.45 33.77 5.81
C LEU A 883 12.08 32.40 6.05
N SER A 884 11.85 31.78 7.21
CA SER A 884 12.36 30.43 7.45
C SER A 884 11.84 29.47 6.36
N ALA A 885 12.72 28.61 5.81
CA ALA A 885 12.35 27.68 4.73
C ALA A 885 11.26 26.66 5.15
N ALA A 886 10.99 26.55 6.45
CA ALA A 886 9.98 25.68 7.05
C ALA A 886 8.57 26.31 7.10
N LEU A 887 8.43 27.63 6.86
CA LEU A 887 7.14 28.35 6.85
C LEU A 887 6.32 28.12 5.55
N LYS A 888 6.26 26.87 5.06
CA LYS A 888 5.44 26.46 3.92
C LYS A 888 4.09 25.94 4.42
N CYS A 889 3.08 26.80 4.38
CA CYS A 889 1.63 26.55 4.60
C CYS A 889 1.10 26.81 6.02
N ALA A 890 0.72 28.07 6.28
CA ALA A 890 -0.48 28.44 7.03
C ALA A 890 -0.73 29.95 6.85
N ILE A 891 -1.40 30.36 5.76
CA ILE A 891 -1.91 31.73 5.62
C ILE A 891 -3.44 31.65 5.76
N PRO A 892 -4.05 32.14 6.85
CA PRO A 892 -5.50 32.28 6.95
C PRO A 892 -6.00 33.41 6.04
N LYS A 893 -7.24 33.27 5.54
CA LYS A 893 -7.97 34.36 4.85
C LYS A 893 -8.11 35.56 5.80
N PHE A 894 -7.46 36.67 5.48
CA PHE A 894 -7.83 37.98 6.04
C PHE A 894 -9.23 38.37 5.55
N ARG A 895 -10.10 38.85 6.44
CA ARG A 895 -11.41 39.44 6.07
C ARG A 895 -11.16 40.82 5.47
N SER A 896 -11.37 40.98 4.17
CA SER A 896 -11.48 42.31 3.56
C SER A 896 -12.81 42.96 3.98
N PHE A 897 -12.75 44.11 4.66
CA PHE A 897 -13.89 44.99 4.86
C PHE A 897 -13.64 46.35 4.19
N GLY A 898 -14.57 46.75 3.30
CA GLY A 898 -15.05 48.12 3.12
C GLY A 898 -14.13 49.22 2.55
N THR A 899 -14.38 49.55 1.27
CA THR A 899 -14.43 50.91 0.67
C THR A 899 -13.25 51.90 0.88
N GLY A 900 -12.41 52.08 -0.14
CA GLY A 900 -11.48 53.22 -0.30
C GLY A 900 -10.26 52.89 -1.18
N PRO A 901 -9.65 53.86 -1.90
CA PRO A 901 -8.74 53.56 -3.01
C PRO A 901 -7.31 53.25 -2.56
N THR A 902 -6.74 52.21 -3.19
CA THR A 902 -5.30 51.94 -3.49
C THR A 902 -4.23 52.31 -2.44
N ASN A 903 -3.49 51.31 -1.93
CA ASN A 903 -2.08 51.08 -2.29
C ASN A 903 -1.43 49.91 -1.51
N SER A 904 -0.57 49.19 -2.25
CA SER A 904 0.44 48.15 -1.88
C SER A 904 0.00 46.95 -1.06
#